data_AF-A0A8C1FM83-F1
#
_entry.id   AF-A0A8C1FM83-F1
#
_cell.length_a   1.000
_cell.length_b   1.000
_cell.length_c   1.000
_cell.angle_alpha   90.00
_cell.angle_beta   90.00
_cell.angle_gamma   90.00
#
_symmetry.space_group_name_H-M   'P 1'
#
loop_
_entity.id
_entity.type
_entity.pdbx_description
1 polymer ?
#
loop_
_entity_poly.entity_id
_entity_poly.type
_entity_poly.pdbx_seq_one_letter_code
_entity_poly.pdbx_strand_id
1 'polypeptide(L)'
;MLSMISSEFDCFAIAGDFNIHIDNAENKITKEMITVLNTFDLIQHVHGPTHKRGHTLDLIISRGLNISSIVIKEVALSDHFCIFFDILISATTESRSVSVRRRCINENTSVRFMEAISLTPSISADSVDILLDSFNSKVKNVIDDIAPIIVSKKTNRQKSVWRRSTAVQSMKRQCRKAKRMWRKTKLEIHYSIYKDSLHAFNVKLATARQNFFSNLINSYLNNTRTLFATVERLTNPPSQIPSEMLSVSKCNEFAFFFSEKIINIRKAISTSSSNAEVRQIWTQYQKDTMSIFEAIDSKILEEIVQHLKSSTCYLDTLPTSFLKSVLNCLEADLLEVVNASLLSGTFPNSLKTAVVKPLLKKSNLDNTILSNYRPISNLPFIGKIIEKVVFNQLNKYLNSNGYLDNFQSSFRLHHSTETALIKIINDIRLNSDSGKISVLVLLDLSAAFDTVDHNILLERLENWVGLSGMVLKWFRSYLEGRGYYVSLGEHKSKWTSMTCGVPQGSILAPLLFSLYMLPLSQIMRKNQIAYHSYADDTQIYLALSPNDYSPIDSLCQCIDEINSWMCQNFLQLNKEITEVIAFGNKDEVFKVNAYLDSRGQTTKNQVRNLGVILETDLSFSSHVKAVTKSAYYHLKNIARIRCFVSSQDLEKLVHAFITSRVDYCNGLLTGLPKKTIRQLQLIQNAAARILTRTRKSEHITLVLRSIHWLPVTFRIDFKVLLLVYKSLNDLRPKYIADMFTEYKPNRPLRSLGSRQLEIPSVHTKQGEFAFSYYAARSWNQLPEEIRCAKTLVTFKSRLKTHLFSCAFIE
;
A
#
# COMPACT_ATOMS: atom_id res chain seq x y z
N MET A 1 16.47 -15.71 27.73
CA MET A 1 16.06 -14.69 26.72
C MET A 1 17.34 -14.09 26.16
N LEU A 2 17.67 -14.33 24.89
CA LEU A 2 18.93 -13.86 24.31
C LEU A 2 18.88 -12.34 24.06
N SER A 3 19.95 -11.65 24.45
CA SER A 3 20.19 -10.24 24.21
C SER A 3 21.37 -10.09 23.26
N MET A 4 21.28 -9.15 22.32
CA MET A 4 22.33 -8.92 21.30
C MET A 4 22.71 -7.44 21.31
N ILE A 5 24.01 -7.17 21.33
CA ILE A 5 24.62 -5.84 21.21
C ILE A 5 25.43 -5.84 19.91
N SER A 6 25.19 -4.87 19.02
CA SER A 6 25.92 -4.74 17.74
C SER A 6 26.19 -3.26 17.49
N SER A 7 27.42 -2.93 17.10
CA SER A 7 27.82 -1.59 16.67
C SER A 7 27.75 -1.44 15.15
N GLU A 8 28.13 -2.47 14.41
CA GLU A 8 28.02 -2.65 12.95
C GLU A 8 27.86 -4.15 12.63
N PHE A 9 27.49 -4.55 11.40
CA PHE A 9 27.20 -5.97 11.07
C PHE A 9 28.38 -6.93 11.28
N ASP A 10 29.60 -6.41 11.43
CA ASP A 10 30.83 -7.19 11.59
C ASP A 10 31.29 -7.38 13.05
N CYS A 11 30.74 -6.61 14.00
CA CYS A 11 31.08 -6.71 15.43
C CYS A 11 29.83 -6.83 16.31
N PHE A 12 29.74 -7.92 17.09
CA PHE A 12 28.58 -8.17 17.95
C PHE A 12 28.90 -8.99 19.21
N ALA A 13 28.03 -8.88 20.21
CA ALA A 13 28.00 -9.74 21.39
C ALA A 13 26.58 -10.27 21.62
N ILE A 14 26.46 -11.56 21.90
CA ILE A 14 25.24 -12.29 22.23
C ILE A 14 25.36 -12.74 23.68
N ALA A 15 24.39 -12.39 24.53
CA ALA A 15 24.38 -12.79 25.92
C ALA A 15 23.01 -13.32 26.38
N GLY A 16 23.01 -14.35 27.22
CA GLY A 16 21.83 -14.84 27.93
C GLY A 16 21.84 -16.35 28.14
N ASP A 17 20.74 -16.86 28.67
CA ASP A 17 20.52 -18.29 28.89
C ASP A 17 20.31 -19.06 27.57
N PHE A 18 21.24 -19.96 27.26
CA PHE A 18 21.21 -20.84 26.08
C PHE A 18 20.58 -22.20 26.36
N ASN A 19 20.28 -22.55 27.62
CA ASN A 19 19.82 -23.88 28.04
C ASN A 19 20.71 -25.02 27.53
N ILE A 20 22.01 -24.76 27.39
CA ILE A 20 23.03 -25.75 27.01
C ILE A 20 24.06 -25.77 28.13
N HIS A 21 24.35 -26.96 28.65
CA HIS A 21 25.41 -27.18 29.65
C HIS A 21 26.78 -27.10 28.97
N ILE A 22 27.25 -25.88 28.69
CA ILE A 22 28.52 -25.67 27.99
C ILE A 22 29.71 -26.22 28.80
N ASP A 23 29.55 -26.33 30.12
CA ASP A 23 30.48 -26.93 31.06
C ASP A 23 30.66 -28.45 30.87
N ASN A 24 29.71 -29.13 30.21
CA ASN A 24 29.79 -30.56 29.97
C ASN A 24 30.30 -30.86 28.54
N ALA A 25 31.61 -31.06 28.42
CA ALA A 25 32.30 -31.33 27.16
C ALA A 25 31.95 -32.69 26.50
N GLU A 26 31.33 -33.62 27.24
CA GLU A 26 30.93 -34.92 26.69
C GLU A 26 29.57 -34.89 25.99
N ASN A 27 28.76 -33.86 26.23
CA ASN A 27 27.44 -33.71 25.63
C ASN A 27 27.53 -33.38 24.11
N LYS A 28 26.77 -34.13 23.30
CA LYS A 28 26.70 -33.94 21.84
C LYS A 28 26.32 -32.51 21.44
N ILE A 29 25.34 -31.91 22.12
CA ILE A 29 24.86 -30.54 21.82
C ILE A 29 25.96 -29.51 22.15
N THR A 30 26.73 -29.74 23.22
CA THR A 30 27.88 -28.89 23.59
C THR A 30 28.99 -28.97 22.54
N LYS A 31 29.30 -30.17 22.04
CA LYS A 31 30.28 -30.34 20.94
C LYS A 31 29.85 -29.62 19.67
N GLU A 32 28.59 -29.78 19.25
CA GLU A 32 28.04 -29.07 18.09
C GLU A 32 28.08 -27.55 18.27
N MET A 33 27.74 -27.05 19.47
CA MET A 33 27.81 -25.62 19.79
C MET A 33 29.25 -25.08 19.73
N ILE A 34 30.23 -25.78 20.29
CA ILE A 34 31.65 -25.41 20.22
C ILE A 34 32.14 -25.40 18.76
N THR A 35 31.75 -26.40 17.95
CA THR A 35 32.08 -26.41 16.52
C THR A 35 31.50 -25.20 15.80
N VAL A 36 30.25 -24.82 16.08
CA VAL A 36 29.62 -23.61 15.52
C VAL A 36 30.37 -22.35 15.95
N LEU A 37 30.72 -22.23 17.23
CA LEU A 37 31.48 -21.08 17.73
C LEU A 37 32.82 -20.94 16.99
N ASN A 38 33.57 -22.03 16.87
CA ASN A 38 34.87 -22.04 16.18
C ASN A 38 34.74 -21.77 14.67
N THR A 39 33.72 -22.32 14.01
CA THR A 39 33.50 -22.16 12.56
C THR A 39 33.23 -20.70 12.19
N PHE A 40 32.58 -19.95 13.09
CA PHE A 40 32.20 -18.55 12.86
C PHE A 40 33.12 -17.54 13.57
N ASP A 41 34.27 -18.00 14.09
CA ASP A 41 35.24 -17.19 14.85
C ASP A 41 34.59 -16.42 16.01
N LEU A 42 33.72 -17.13 16.74
CA LEU A 42 32.98 -16.61 17.89
C LEU A 42 33.66 -17.05 19.19
N ILE A 43 33.88 -16.09 20.07
CA ILE A 43 34.54 -16.31 21.36
C ILE A 43 33.48 -16.32 22.45
N GLN A 44 33.37 -17.40 23.21
CA GLN A 44 32.59 -17.45 24.44
C GLN A 44 33.49 -17.06 25.62
N HIS A 45 32.98 -16.19 26.51
CA HIS A 45 33.83 -15.55 27.54
C HIS A 45 33.49 -15.94 28.99
N VAL A 46 32.43 -16.71 29.24
CA VAL A 46 31.98 -17.02 30.61
C VAL A 46 32.59 -18.33 31.07
N HIS A 47 33.48 -18.25 32.05
CA HIS A 47 34.18 -19.39 32.65
C HIS A 47 33.77 -19.54 34.12
N GLY A 48 32.68 -20.25 34.38
CA GLY A 48 32.20 -20.52 35.73
C GLY A 48 30.69 -20.79 35.79
N PRO A 49 30.20 -21.42 36.88
CA PRO A 49 28.78 -21.75 37.01
C PRO A 49 27.95 -20.47 37.00
N THR A 50 26.88 -20.46 36.22
CA THR A 50 25.92 -19.34 36.14
C THR A 50 24.55 -19.70 36.72
N HIS A 51 24.44 -20.90 37.31
CA HIS A 51 23.24 -21.39 37.96
C HIS A 51 23.57 -22.02 39.32
N LYS A 52 22.65 -21.94 40.29
CA LYS A 52 22.83 -22.50 41.65
C LYS A 52 23.14 -24.00 41.71
N ARG A 53 22.81 -24.73 40.64
CA ARG A 53 23.11 -26.17 40.49
C ARG A 53 24.51 -26.46 39.94
N GLY A 54 25.36 -25.44 39.78
CA GLY A 54 26.76 -25.60 39.35
C GLY A 54 26.99 -25.63 37.84
N HIS A 55 25.97 -25.38 37.02
CA HIS A 55 26.08 -25.41 35.56
C HIS A 55 26.26 -24.03 34.94
N THR A 56 26.84 -24.00 33.73
CA THR A 56 27.07 -22.79 32.94
C THR A 56 26.06 -22.74 31.81
N LEU A 57 24.92 -22.08 32.04
CA LEU A 57 23.80 -21.97 31.09
C LEU A 57 23.72 -20.60 30.42
N ASP A 58 24.05 -19.53 31.16
CA ASP A 58 24.17 -18.19 30.63
C ASP A 58 25.56 -17.96 30.01
N LEU A 59 25.59 -17.61 28.73
CA LEU A 59 26.81 -17.38 27.99
C LEU A 59 26.90 -15.92 27.52
N ILE A 60 28.13 -15.46 27.30
CA ILE A 60 28.46 -14.25 26.57
C ILE A 60 29.35 -14.68 25.41
N ILE A 61 28.90 -14.47 24.19
CA ILE A 61 29.59 -14.83 22.95
C ILE A 61 29.84 -13.54 22.17
N SER A 62 31.06 -13.29 21.71
CA SER A 62 31.37 -12.11 20.88
C SER A 62 32.11 -12.44 19.60
N ARG A 63 32.03 -11.50 18.65
CA ARG A 63 32.84 -11.43 17.44
C ARG A 63 33.32 -9.99 17.28
N GLY A 64 34.64 -9.78 17.17
CA GLY A 64 35.24 -8.46 16.94
C GLY A 64 35.05 -7.43 18.06
N LEU A 65 34.46 -7.82 19.21
CA LEU A 65 34.30 -6.96 20.39
C LEU A 65 35.20 -7.46 21.52
N ASN A 66 35.97 -6.53 22.10
CA ASN A 66 36.79 -6.80 23.26
C ASN A 66 35.92 -6.73 24.53
N ILE A 67 35.70 -7.90 25.15
CA ILE A 67 34.94 -8.04 26.39
C ILE A 67 35.95 -8.27 27.52
N SER A 68 35.82 -7.49 28.60
CA SER A 68 36.70 -7.59 29.77
C SER A 68 35.92 -7.58 31.08
N SER A 69 36.63 -7.80 32.20
CA SER A 69 36.08 -7.71 33.57
C SER A 69 34.84 -8.59 33.84
N ILE A 70 34.87 -9.86 33.40
CA ILE A 70 33.73 -10.76 33.60
C ILE A 70 33.66 -11.18 35.07
N VAL A 71 32.56 -10.83 35.73
CA VAL A 71 32.30 -11.17 37.13
C VAL A 71 30.93 -11.83 37.25
N ILE A 72 30.93 -13.07 37.72
CA ILE A 72 29.71 -13.81 38.06
C ILE A 72 29.40 -13.54 39.53
N LYS A 73 28.22 -12.99 39.82
CA LYS A 73 27.74 -12.78 41.19
C LYS A 73 26.41 -13.46 41.41
N GLU A 74 26.32 -14.20 42.49
CA GLU A 74 25.02 -14.60 43.01
C GLU A 74 24.24 -13.35 43.42
N VAL A 75 23.06 -13.18 42.83
CA VAL A 75 22.12 -12.14 43.21
C VAL A 75 20.86 -12.87 43.65
N ALA A 76 20.33 -12.55 44.84
CA ALA A 76 19.17 -13.21 45.45
C ALA A 76 17.82 -12.98 44.71
N LEU A 77 17.87 -12.67 43.42
CA LEU A 77 16.74 -12.38 42.55
C LEU A 77 16.39 -13.53 41.59
N SER A 78 17.26 -14.55 41.46
CA SER A 78 17.10 -15.67 40.53
C SER A 78 17.87 -16.91 41.00
N ASP A 79 17.54 -18.07 40.44
CA ASP A 79 18.34 -19.31 40.46
C ASP A 79 19.55 -19.26 39.52
N HIS A 80 19.55 -18.29 38.60
CA HIS A 80 20.72 -17.88 37.79
C HIS A 80 21.54 -16.77 38.46
N PHE A 81 22.86 -16.82 38.31
CA PHE A 81 23.79 -15.78 38.76
C PHE A 81 23.86 -14.64 37.73
N CYS A 82 24.05 -13.40 38.20
CA CYS A 82 24.22 -12.26 37.32
C CYS A 82 25.67 -12.18 36.82
N ILE A 83 25.82 -12.03 35.51
CA ILE A 83 27.11 -11.82 34.86
C ILE A 83 27.29 -10.34 34.57
N PHE A 84 28.36 -9.76 35.11
CA PHE A 84 28.79 -8.39 34.86
C PHE A 84 30.01 -8.43 33.94
N PHE A 85 30.11 -7.51 32.98
CA PHE A 85 31.23 -7.42 32.04
C PHE A 85 31.30 -6.02 31.44
N ASP A 86 32.49 -5.63 31.02
CA ASP A 86 32.78 -4.37 30.37
C ASP A 86 32.97 -4.58 28.85
N ILE A 87 32.47 -3.64 28.06
CA ILE A 87 32.69 -3.60 26.60
C ILE A 87 33.12 -2.19 26.21
N LEU A 88 34.22 -2.08 25.47
CA LEU A 88 34.63 -0.84 24.84
C LEU A 88 33.88 -0.65 23.52
N ILE A 89 33.01 0.36 23.44
CA ILE A 89 32.26 0.70 22.22
C ILE A 89 32.63 2.11 21.80
N SER A 90 33.27 2.24 20.63
CA SER A 90 33.51 3.54 19.99
C SER A 90 32.18 4.10 19.46
N ALA A 91 31.51 4.93 20.26
CA ALA A 91 30.28 5.59 19.83
C ALA A 91 30.60 6.95 19.20
N THR A 92 30.32 7.13 17.91
CA THR A 92 30.26 8.45 17.27
C THR A 92 29.03 9.20 17.77
N THR A 93 29.13 9.86 18.92
CA THR A 93 28.06 10.73 19.43
C THR A 93 28.10 12.10 18.78
N GLU A 94 27.79 12.21 17.49
CA GLU A 94 27.36 13.50 16.96
C GLU A 94 25.92 13.77 17.42
N SER A 95 25.76 14.38 18.60
CA SER A 95 24.44 14.88 19.00
C SER A 95 24.13 16.18 18.25
N ARG A 96 23.65 16.06 17.01
CA ARG A 96 23.18 17.24 16.26
C ARG A 96 21.88 17.76 16.90
N SER A 97 21.88 19.01 17.33
CA SER A 97 20.66 19.71 17.74
C SER A 97 19.89 20.11 16.48
N VAL A 98 18.71 19.54 16.26
CA VAL A 98 17.84 19.94 15.15
C VAL A 98 16.98 21.12 15.61
N SER A 99 17.03 22.22 14.88
CA SER A 99 16.05 23.30 15.00
C SER A 99 14.73 22.82 14.39
N VAL A 100 13.65 22.87 15.16
CA VAL A 100 12.31 22.52 14.69
C VAL A 100 11.44 23.76 14.78
N ARG A 101 10.90 24.19 13.64
CA ARG A 101 9.85 25.22 13.54
C ARG A 101 8.49 24.59 13.77
N ARG A 102 7.68 25.12 14.68
CA ARG A 102 6.31 24.62 14.94
C ARG A 102 5.39 25.73 15.41
N ARG A 103 4.10 25.61 15.08
CA ARG A 103 3.02 26.34 15.79
C ARG A 103 2.55 25.51 16.99
N CYS A 104 2.15 26.18 18.06
CA CYS A 104 1.49 25.52 19.18
C CYS A 104 -0.02 25.52 18.93
N ILE A 105 -0.51 24.49 18.24
CA ILE A 105 -1.95 24.29 18.00
C ILE A 105 -2.45 23.33 19.08
N ASN A 106 -3.35 23.82 19.93
CA ASN A 106 -4.04 23.06 20.97
C ASN A 106 -5.56 23.17 20.78
N GLU A 107 -6.34 22.52 21.64
CA GLU A 107 -7.81 22.53 21.57
C GLU A 107 -8.40 23.94 21.74
N ASN A 108 -7.72 24.84 22.43
CA ASN A 108 -8.15 26.23 22.58
C ASN A 108 -7.82 27.10 21.35
N THR A 109 -6.88 26.67 20.50
CA THR A 109 -6.48 27.40 19.30
C THR A 109 -7.61 27.48 18.28
N SER A 110 -8.41 26.42 18.13
CA SER A 110 -9.55 26.42 17.19
C SER A 110 -10.61 27.43 17.60
N VAL A 111 -10.96 27.50 18.88
CA VAL A 111 -11.98 28.44 19.41
C VAL A 111 -11.56 29.88 19.16
N ARG A 112 -10.34 30.25 19.58
CA ARG A 112 -9.80 31.61 19.36
C ARG A 112 -9.71 31.95 17.87
N PHE A 113 -9.41 30.96 17.03
CA PHE A 113 -9.33 31.15 15.58
C PHE A 113 -10.70 31.42 14.97
N MET A 114 -11.72 30.65 15.35
CA MET A 114 -13.10 30.84 14.91
C MET A 114 -13.66 32.21 15.32
N GLU A 115 -13.36 32.66 16.54
CA GLU A 115 -13.75 34.00 16.99
C GLU A 115 -13.05 35.10 16.16
N ALA A 116 -11.72 35.04 16.04
CA ALA A 116 -10.97 36.08 15.35
C ALA A 116 -11.28 36.15 13.84
N ILE A 117 -11.46 35.00 13.18
CA ILE A 117 -11.78 34.97 11.74
C ILE A 117 -13.20 35.49 11.47
N SER A 118 -14.14 35.31 12.39
CA SER A 118 -15.50 35.85 12.23
C SER A 118 -15.56 37.38 12.25
N LEU A 119 -14.55 38.03 12.84
CA LEU A 119 -14.41 39.49 12.86
C LEU A 119 -13.76 40.06 11.60
N THR A 120 -13.24 39.20 10.72
CA THR A 120 -12.60 39.63 9.47
C THR A 120 -13.63 39.68 8.34
N PRO A 121 -13.54 40.67 7.42
CA PRO A 121 -14.54 40.85 6.38
C PRO A 121 -14.59 39.65 5.42
N SER A 122 -15.73 39.48 4.75
CA SER A 122 -15.88 38.53 3.65
C SER A 122 -14.89 38.89 2.53
N ILE A 123 -14.37 37.88 1.86
CA ILE A 123 -13.58 38.10 0.64
C ILE A 123 -14.52 38.37 -0.53
N SER A 124 -14.06 39.15 -1.51
CA SER A 124 -14.74 39.33 -2.80
C SER A 124 -13.72 39.85 -3.80
N ALA A 125 -13.60 39.23 -4.96
CA ALA A 125 -12.69 39.68 -6.00
C ALA A 125 -13.12 39.18 -7.38
N ASP A 126 -12.74 39.91 -8.43
CA ASP A 126 -13.08 39.60 -9.81
C ASP A 126 -12.29 38.42 -10.39
N SER A 127 -11.12 38.12 -9.81
CA SER A 127 -10.26 37.02 -10.24
C SER A 127 -10.06 35.99 -9.14
N VAL A 128 -10.03 34.72 -9.56
CA VAL A 128 -9.86 33.58 -8.66
C VAL A 128 -8.51 33.63 -7.93
N ASP A 129 -7.47 34.14 -8.59
CA ASP A 129 -6.14 34.29 -7.99
C ASP A 129 -6.16 35.31 -6.84
N ILE A 130 -6.74 36.49 -7.06
CA ILE A 130 -6.84 37.53 -6.02
C ILE A 130 -7.73 37.05 -4.88
N LEU A 131 -8.83 36.36 -5.19
CA LEU A 131 -9.74 35.80 -4.21
C LEU A 131 -9.02 34.79 -3.29
N LEU A 132 -8.26 33.86 -3.88
CA LEU A 132 -7.49 32.87 -3.13
C LEU A 132 -6.34 33.49 -2.32
N ASP A 133 -5.65 34.50 -2.87
CA ASP A 133 -4.59 35.19 -2.16
C ASP A 133 -5.14 36.01 -0.98
N SER A 134 -6.34 36.59 -1.14
CA SER A 134 -7.09 37.25 -0.07
C SER A 134 -7.50 36.27 1.02
N PHE A 135 -8.05 35.11 0.64
CA PHE A 135 -8.36 34.02 1.57
C PHE A 135 -7.11 33.56 2.34
N ASN A 136 -6.01 33.30 1.64
CA ASN A 136 -4.76 32.84 2.25
C ASN A 136 -4.19 33.89 3.20
N SER A 137 -4.25 35.17 2.83
CA SER A 137 -3.76 36.28 3.66
C SER A 137 -4.62 36.46 4.91
N LYS A 138 -5.96 36.46 4.77
CA LYS A 138 -6.93 36.50 5.87
C LYS A 138 -6.65 35.40 6.88
N VAL A 139 -6.57 34.15 6.42
CA VAL A 139 -6.31 32.97 7.26
C VAL A 139 -4.93 33.03 7.91
N LYS A 140 -3.90 33.44 7.16
CA LYS A 140 -2.51 33.50 7.63
C LYS A 140 -2.34 34.55 8.74
N ASN A 141 -2.90 35.74 8.58
CA ASN A 141 -2.80 36.81 9.57
C ASN A 141 -3.40 36.36 10.91
N VAL A 142 -4.62 35.81 10.88
CA VAL A 142 -5.30 35.33 12.10
C VAL A 142 -4.52 34.21 12.79
N ILE A 143 -3.97 33.23 12.05
CA ILE A 143 -3.21 32.15 12.69
C ILE A 143 -1.82 32.60 13.19
N ASP A 144 -1.20 33.59 12.55
CA ASP A 144 0.05 34.19 12.99
C ASP A 144 -0.11 34.93 14.32
N ASP A 145 -1.25 35.62 14.51
CA ASP A 145 -1.57 36.31 15.77
C ASP A 145 -1.89 35.33 16.91
N ILE A 146 -2.64 34.26 16.62
CA ILE A 146 -3.10 33.32 17.66
C ILE A 146 -2.03 32.29 18.02
N ALA A 147 -1.30 31.80 17.02
CA ALA A 147 -0.36 30.70 17.16
C ALA A 147 0.91 30.94 16.32
N PRO A 148 1.77 31.89 16.73
CA PRO A 148 2.97 32.23 15.98
C PRO A 148 3.95 31.05 15.85
N ILE A 149 4.80 31.12 14.83
CA ILE A 149 5.82 30.09 14.59
C ILE A 149 6.93 30.19 15.63
N ILE A 150 7.12 29.12 16.41
CA ILE A 150 8.17 29.02 17.41
C ILE A 150 9.30 28.14 16.88
N VAL A 151 10.54 28.64 16.96
CA VAL A 151 11.76 27.88 16.65
C VAL A 151 12.30 27.29 17.96
N SER A 152 12.42 25.96 18.04
CA SER A 152 12.98 25.29 19.22
C SER A 152 14.11 24.34 18.84
N LYS A 153 15.24 24.41 19.56
CA LYS A 153 16.33 23.44 19.44
C LYS A 153 15.99 22.19 20.26
N LYS A 154 15.89 21.02 19.64
CA LYS A 154 15.69 19.76 20.36
C LYS A 154 16.98 18.95 20.42
N THR A 155 17.33 18.50 21.62
CA THR A 155 18.33 17.45 21.82
C THR A 155 17.68 16.08 21.59
N ASN A 156 18.40 15.16 20.95
CA ASN A 156 17.86 13.90 20.42
C ASN A 156 17.31 12.90 21.46
N ARG A 157 17.38 13.19 22.78
CA ARG A 157 16.86 12.31 23.83
C ARG A 157 15.42 12.66 24.22
N GLN A 158 14.46 12.37 23.35
CA GLN A 158 13.05 12.35 23.75
C GLN A 158 12.76 11.10 24.61
N LYS A 159 12.52 11.30 25.91
CA LYS A 159 11.94 10.24 26.77
C LYS A 159 10.56 9.87 26.22
N SER A 160 10.30 8.58 26.09
CA SER A 160 9.03 8.04 25.59
C SER A 160 7.82 8.61 26.34
N VAL A 161 6.77 8.98 25.59
CA VAL A 161 5.60 9.73 26.10
C VAL A 161 4.93 9.01 27.28
N TRP A 162 4.75 7.69 27.22
CA TRP A 162 4.10 6.91 28.27
C TRP A 162 4.82 6.96 29.64
N ARG A 163 6.14 7.22 29.65
CA ARG A 163 6.90 7.39 30.90
C ARG A 163 6.60 8.70 31.62
N ARG A 164 5.94 9.66 30.95
CA ARG A 164 5.56 10.96 31.52
C ARG A 164 4.18 10.97 32.15
N SER A 165 3.38 9.90 32.02
CA SER A 165 2.07 9.84 32.67
C SER A 165 2.20 10.04 34.19
N THR A 166 1.32 10.86 34.76
CA THR A 166 1.30 11.23 36.19
C THR A 166 1.28 9.99 37.09
N ALA A 167 0.49 8.99 36.72
CA ALA A 167 0.38 7.72 37.43
C ALA A 167 1.72 6.94 37.47
N VAL A 168 2.42 6.80 36.33
CA VAL A 168 3.73 6.11 36.28
C VAL A 168 4.78 6.87 37.08
N GLN A 169 4.76 8.22 37.03
CA GLN A 169 5.67 9.04 37.83
C GLN A 169 5.41 8.90 39.34
N SER A 170 4.15 8.81 39.76
CA SER A 170 3.79 8.58 41.16
C SER A 170 4.32 7.24 41.67
N MET A 171 4.06 6.14 40.96
CA MET A 171 4.55 4.82 41.34
C MET A 171 6.08 4.73 41.35
N LYS A 172 6.74 5.41 40.41
CA LYS A 172 8.20 5.52 40.40
C LYS A 172 8.74 6.21 41.65
N ARG A 173 8.04 7.25 42.14
CA ARG A 173 8.40 7.97 43.37
C ARG A 173 8.24 7.06 44.59
N GLN A 174 7.14 6.33 44.70
CA GLN A 174 6.90 5.35 45.77
C GLN A 174 7.96 4.24 45.79
N CYS A 175 8.25 3.62 44.64
CA CYS A 175 9.31 2.60 44.52
C CYS A 175 10.69 3.15 44.95
N ARG A 176 11.02 4.39 44.58
CA ARG A 176 12.25 5.05 45.04
C ARG A 176 12.27 5.36 46.55
N LYS A 177 11.11 5.61 47.17
CA LYS A 177 11.00 5.80 48.62
C LYS A 177 11.26 4.47 49.34
N ALA A 178 10.60 3.39 48.91
CA ALA A 178 10.82 2.04 49.43
C ALA A 178 12.28 1.58 49.25
N LYS A 179 12.88 1.83 48.08
CA LYS A 179 14.30 1.51 47.81
C LYS A 179 15.26 2.25 48.75
N ARG A 180 15.01 3.54 49.03
CA ARG A 180 15.83 4.34 49.94
C ARG A 180 15.70 3.85 51.39
N MET A 181 14.49 3.51 51.80
CA MET A 181 14.20 2.96 53.12
C MET A 181 14.95 1.63 53.34
N TRP A 182 14.82 0.67 52.41
CA TRP A 182 15.58 -0.58 52.47
C TRP A 182 17.10 -0.36 52.47
N ARG A 183 17.62 0.56 51.62
CA ARG A 183 19.05 0.88 51.61
C ARG A 183 19.56 1.41 52.95
N LYS A 184 18.72 2.14 53.69
CA LYS A 184 19.05 2.68 55.02
C LYS A 184 18.97 1.62 56.12
N THR A 185 17.94 0.78 56.11
CA THR A 185 17.64 -0.11 57.24
C THR A 185 18.15 -1.54 57.05
N LYS A 186 18.33 -2.00 55.81
CA LYS A 186 18.71 -3.38 55.44
C LYS A 186 17.79 -4.51 55.94
N LEU A 187 16.71 -4.20 56.65
CA LEU A 187 15.67 -5.14 57.09
C LEU A 187 14.92 -5.82 55.93
N GLU A 188 14.57 -7.09 56.13
CA GLU A 188 13.87 -7.95 55.15
C GLU A 188 12.45 -7.46 54.83
N ILE A 189 11.72 -6.94 55.82
CA ILE A 189 10.38 -6.37 55.63
C ILE A 189 10.43 -5.19 54.64
N HIS A 190 11.44 -4.32 54.75
CA HIS A 190 11.60 -3.18 53.83
C HIS A 190 12.05 -3.64 52.43
N TYR A 191 12.75 -4.78 52.34
CA TYR A 191 13.09 -5.40 51.06
C TYR A 191 11.84 -5.94 50.35
N SER A 192 10.94 -6.62 51.08
CA SER A 192 9.65 -7.08 50.58
C SER A 192 8.78 -5.91 50.07
N ILE A 193 8.63 -4.84 50.85
CA ILE A 193 7.90 -3.62 50.43
C ILE A 193 8.49 -2.99 49.16
N TYR A 194 9.82 -2.98 49.02
CA TYR A 194 10.48 -2.52 47.81
C TYR A 194 10.17 -3.42 46.61
N LYS A 195 10.20 -4.75 46.79
CA LYS A 195 9.90 -5.74 45.75
C LYS A 195 8.47 -5.58 45.23
N ASP A 196 7.50 -5.44 46.13
CA ASP A 196 6.09 -5.24 45.76
C ASP A 196 5.89 -3.90 45.04
N SER A 197 6.49 -2.83 45.56
CA SER A 197 6.46 -1.51 44.92
C SER A 197 7.11 -1.50 43.52
N LEU A 198 8.17 -2.29 43.33
CA LEU A 198 8.85 -2.45 42.05
C LEU A 198 8.00 -3.26 41.06
N HIS A 199 7.37 -4.35 41.52
CA HIS A 199 6.44 -5.13 40.71
C HIS A 199 5.26 -4.26 40.25
N ALA A 200 4.62 -3.56 41.18
CA ALA A 200 3.49 -2.68 40.87
C ALA A 200 3.88 -1.53 39.92
N PHE A 201 5.08 -0.93 40.10
CA PHE A 201 5.61 0.05 39.15
C PHE A 201 5.82 -0.54 37.74
N ASN A 202 6.39 -1.73 37.64
CA ASN A 202 6.63 -2.40 36.36
C ASN A 202 5.32 -2.76 35.65
N VAL A 203 4.32 -3.27 36.38
CA VAL A 203 2.97 -3.51 35.86
C VAL A 203 2.37 -2.21 35.33
N LYS A 204 2.40 -1.13 36.12
CA LYS A 204 1.83 0.15 35.67
C LYS A 204 2.56 0.74 34.47
N LEU A 205 3.88 0.60 34.41
CA LEU A 205 4.69 1.03 33.26
C LEU A 205 4.32 0.23 32.00
N ALA A 206 4.12 -1.09 32.13
CA ALA A 206 3.67 -1.95 31.03
C ALA A 206 2.26 -1.55 30.56
N THR A 207 1.31 -1.36 31.47
CA THR A 207 -0.06 -0.91 31.14
C THR A 207 -0.05 0.47 30.48
N ALA A 208 0.72 1.43 30.98
CA ALA A 208 0.81 2.76 30.37
C ALA A 208 1.41 2.71 28.96
N ARG A 209 2.37 1.81 28.73
CA ARG A 209 2.93 1.55 27.39
C ARG A 209 1.89 0.91 26.47
N GLN A 210 1.13 -0.07 26.96
CA GLN A 210 0.04 -0.71 26.21
C GLN A 210 -1.03 0.30 25.82
N ASN A 211 -1.54 1.08 26.77
CA ASN A 211 -2.56 2.10 26.52
C ASN A 211 -2.10 3.13 25.49
N PHE A 212 -0.84 3.54 25.53
CA PHE A 212 -0.28 4.45 24.53
C PHE A 212 -0.35 3.85 23.12
N PHE A 213 0.08 2.60 22.95
CA PHE A 213 0.03 1.95 21.62
C PHE A 213 -1.39 1.60 21.19
N SER A 214 -2.27 1.19 22.11
CA SER A 214 -3.69 1.00 21.84
C SER A 214 -4.34 2.28 21.36
N ASN A 215 -4.10 3.41 22.02
CA ASN A 215 -4.61 4.71 21.58
C ASN A 215 -4.06 5.09 20.20
N LEU A 216 -2.77 4.83 19.96
CA LEU A 216 -2.15 5.09 18.67
C LEU A 216 -2.76 4.22 17.55
N ILE A 217 -2.94 2.92 17.79
CA ILE A 217 -3.57 2.00 16.84
C ILE A 217 -5.01 2.42 16.59
N ASN A 218 -5.80 2.70 17.63
CA ASN A 218 -7.20 3.13 17.53
C ASN A 218 -7.34 4.45 16.76
N SER A 219 -6.45 5.41 17.00
CA SER A 219 -6.43 6.69 16.28
C SER A 219 -6.12 6.54 14.78
N TYR A 220 -5.53 5.42 14.36
CA TYR A 220 -5.11 5.17 12.98
C TYR A 220 -5.74 3.93 12.34
N LEU A 221 -6.84 3.41 12.87
CA LEU A 221 -7.52 2.22 12.34
C LEU A 221 -7.88 2.36 10.86
N ASN A 222 -8.32 3.56 10.47
CA ASN A 222 -8.73 3.85 9.10
C ASN A 222 -7.56 4.24 8.18
N ASN A 223 -6.34 4.32 8.71
CA ASN A 223 -5.14 4.68 7.95
C ASN A 223 -4.06 3.60 8.10
N THR A 224 -4.21 2.57 7.27
CA THR A 224 -3.29 1.44 7.18
C THR A 224 -1.84 1.91 7.03
N ARG A 225 -1.54 2.88 6.16
CA ARG A 225 -0.16 3.36 5.97
C ARG A 225 0.50 3.86 7.26
N THR A 226 -0.21 4.62 8.09
CA THR A 226 0.33 5.09 9.39
C THR A 226 0.46 3.97 10.40
N LEU A 227 -0.43 2.98 10.37
CA LEU A 227 -0.35 1.79 11.20
C LEU A 227 0.86 0.92 10.80
N PHE A 228 1.11 0.74 9.50
CA PHE A 228 2.31 0.12 8.94
C PHE A 228 3.59 0.84 9.40
N ALA A 229 3.67 2.16 9.21
CA ALA A 229 4.81 2.95 9.66
C ALA A 229 5.03 2.90 11.18
N THR A 230 3.94 2.83 11.95
CA THR A 230 4.01 2.72 13.42
C THR A 230 4.58 1.39 13.86
N VAL A 231 4.11 0.28 13.28
CA VAL A 231 4.65 -1.07 13.56
C VAL A 231 6.09 -1.15 13.11
N GLU A 232 6.41 -0.64 11.92
CA GLU A 232 7.78 -0.60 11.40
C GLU A 232 8.73 0.14 12.33
N ARG A 233 8.32 1.32 12.84
CA ARG A 233 9.08 2.09 13.83
C ARG A 233 9.23 1.35 15.17
N LEU A 234 8.30 0.44 15.51
CA LEU A 234 8.39 -0.37 16.73
C LEU A 234 9.31 -1.58 16.57
N THR A 235 9.44 -2.08 15.35
CA THR A 235 10.21 -3.29 15.05
C THR A 235 11.61 -3.00 14.55
N ASN A 236 11.80 -1.85 13.90
CA ASN A 236 13.05 -1.40 13.31
C ASN A 236 13.45 -0.04 13.91
N PRO A 237 14.73 0.18 14.26
CA PRO A 237 15.20 1.52 14.56
C PRO A 237 15.00 2.43 13.34
N PRO A 238 14.64 3.72 13.53
CA PRO A 238 14.50 4.64 12.41
C PRO A 238 15.85 4.75 11.69
N SER A 239 15.89 4.37 10.41
CA SER A 239 17.02 4.66 9.52
C SER A 239 17.12 6.18 9.40
N GLN A 240 18.15 6.76 10.00
CA GLN A 240 18.43 8.17 9.81
C GLN A 240 18.83 8.38 8.35
N ILE A 241 18.20 9.36 7.69
CA ILE A 241 18.68 9.82 6.39
C ILE A 241 20.12 10.31 6.63
N PRO A 242 21.12 9.81 5.88
CA PRO A 242 22.50 10.26 6.04
C PRO A 242 22.56 11.78 5.96
N SER A 243 23.32 12.41 6.86
CA SER A 243 23.38 13.88 6.91
C SER A 243 23.87 14.52 5.60
N GLU A 244 24.66 13.79 4.82
CA GLU A 244 25.16 14.18 3.50
C GLU A 244 24.04 14.33 2.45
N MET A 245 22.89 13.69 2.65
CA MET A 245 21.72 13.80 1.75
C MET A 245 20.88 15.06 2.02
N LEU A 246 21.14 15.81 3.09
CA LEU A 246 20.36 16.98 3.50
C LEU A 246 21.11 18.27 3.12
N SER A 247 21.06 18.66 1.85
CA SER A 247 21.63 19.91 1.38
C SER A 247 20.82 20.54 0.24
N VAL A 248 21.00 21.85 0.04
CA VAL A 248 20.43 22.57 -1.12
C VAL A 248 21.01 22.02 -2.42
N SER A 249 22.31 21.67 -2.43
CA SER A 249 22.97 21.06 -3.58
C SER A 249 22.29 19.75 -4.00
N LYS A 250 22.05 18.85 -3.03
CA LYS A 250 21.36 17.58 -3.31
C LYS A 250 19.92 17.77 -3.79
N CYS A 251 19.20 18.78 -3.27
CA CYS A 251 17.88 19.12 -3.79
C CYS A 251 17.93 19.53 -5.27
N ASN A 252 18.90 20.35 -5.66
CA ASN A 252 19.10 20.76 -7.06
C ASN A 252 19.51 19.58 -7.95
N GLU A 253 20.36 18.68 -7.46
CA GLU A 253 20.76 17.46 -8.18
C GLU A 253 19.55 16.55 -8.47
N PHE A 254 18.67 16.34 -7.49
CA PHE A 254 17.40 15.63 -7.72
C PHE A 254 16.50 16.36 -8.71
N ALA A 255 16.37 17.68 -8.59
CA ALA A 255 15.52 18.47 -9.49
C ALA A 255 16.00 18.36 -10.94
N PHE A 256 17.31 18.49 -11.17
CA PHE A 256 17.97 18.33 -12.45
C PHE A 256 17.83 16.91 -12.99
N PHE A 257 18.08 15.89 -12.16
CA PHE A 257 17.94 14.49 -12.56
C PHE A 257 16.51 14.17 -13.03
N PHE A 258 15.49 14.62 -12.29
CA PHE A 258 14.11 14.38 -12.68
C PHE A 258 13.73 15.11 -13.98
N SER A 259 14.16 16.36 -14.16
CA SER A 259 13.86 17.12 -15.40
C SER A 259 14.60 16.55 -16.61
N GLU A 260 15.90 16.28 -16.47
CA GLU A 260 16.72 15.73 -17.57
C GLU A 260 16.23 14.36 -18.01
N LYS A 261 15.80 13.51 -17.07
CA LYS A 261 15.22 12.22 -17.40
C LYS A 261 14.04 12.36 -18.38
N ILE A 262 13.13 13.29 -18.13
CA ILE A 262 11.95 13.50 -19.00
C ILE A 262 12.35 14.11 -20.34
N ILE A 263 13.27 15.08 -20.34
CA ILE A 263 13.80 15.68 -21.56
C ILE A 263 14.46 14.61 -22.44
N ASN A 264 15.28 13.74 -21.87
CA ASN A 264 15.96 12.67 -22.60
C ASN A 264 14.98 11.63 -23.15
N ILE A 265 13.95 11.26 -22.38
CA ILE A 265 12.87 10.38 -22.88
C ILE A 265 12.18 11.02 -24.08
N ARG A 266 11.75 12.28 -23.98
CA ARG A 266 11.07 12.97 -25.08
C ARG A 266 11.96 13.13 -26.31
N LYS A 267 13.24 13.47 -26.13
CA LYS A 267 14.22 13.54 -27.23
C LYS A 267 14.36 12.19 -27.94
N ALA A 268 14.51 11.09 -27.19
CA ALA A 268 14.62 9.75 -27.77
C ALA A 268 13.38 9.37 -28.60
N ILE A 269 12.18 9.74 -28.12
CA ILE A 269 10.93 9.53 -28.87
C ILE A 269 10.91 10.34 -30.17
N SER A 270 11.27 11.63 -30.12
CA SER A 270 11.28 12.50 -31.29
C SER A 270 12.23 12.01 -32.39
N THR A 271 13.43 11.54 -32.03
CA THR A 271 14.39 10.97 -33.01
C THR A 271 13.87 9.69 -33.66
N SER A 272 13.04 8.93 -32.95
CA SER A 272 12.46 7.66 -33.43
C SER A 272 11.25 7.86 -34.36
N SER A 273 10.64 9.05 -34.34
CA SER A 273 9.33 9.31 -34.94
C SER A 273 9.39 9.89 -36.36
N SER A 274 10.57 10.20 -36.91
CA SER A 274 10.73 10.94 -38.17
C SER A 274 10.26 10.21 -39.44
N ASN A 275 9.89 8.92 -39.36
CA ASN A 275 9.49 8.10 -40.51
C ASN A 275 8.09 7.45 -40.41
N ALA A 276 7.27 7.78 -39.39
CA ALA A 276 5.96 7.14 -39.21
C ALA A 276 4.83 8.04 -39.73
N GLU A 277 4.16 7.63 -40.80
CA GLU A 277 2.89 8.25 -41.24
C GLU A 277 1.90 8.30 -40.06
N VAL A 278 1.21 9.44 -39.91
CA VAL A 278 0.16 9.63 -38.90
C VAL A 278 -0.99 8.69 -39.26
N ARG A 279 -1.03 7.50 -38.63
CA ARG A 279 -2.16 6.59 -38.78
C ARG A 279 -3.35 7.21 -38.08
N GLN A 280 -4.26 7.77 -38.87
CA GLN A 280 -5.46 8.44 -38.40
C GLN A 280 -6.34 7.40 -37.69
N ILE A 281 -6.35 7.46 -36.35
CA ILE A 281 -7.30 6.70 -35.54
C ILE A 281 -8.64 7.43 -35.66
N TRP A 282 -9.69 6.69 -36.04
CA TRP A 282 -11.02 7.23 -36.28
C TRP A 282 -11.56 7.87 -35.00
N THR A 283 -11.86 9.17 -35.07
CA THR A 283 -12.58 9.87 -34.02
C THR A 283 -14.00 9.33 -33.96
N GLN A 284 -14.45 8.93 -32.77
CA GLN A 284 -15.87 8.68 -32.55
C GLN A 284 -16.61 10.03 -32.62
N TYR A 285 -17.60 10.15 -33.50
CA TYR A 285 -18.50 11.31 -33.52
C TYR A 285 -19.21 11.42 -32.17
N GLN A 286 -19.04 12.58 -31.53
CA GLN A 286 -19.61 12.87 -30.22
C GLN A 286 -21.09 13.21 -30.36
N LYS A 287 -21.94 12.65 -29.49
CA LYS A 287 -23.36 13.01 -29.41
C LYS A 287 -23.62 14.16 -28.44
N ASP A 288 -22.84 14.25 -27.36
CA ASP A 288 -23.02 15.21 -26.27
C ASP A 288 -21.71 15.94 -25.96
N THR A 289 -21.80 17.18 -25.49
CA THR A 289 -20.65 17.99 -25.08
C THR A 289 -20.83 18.58 -23.68
N MET A 290 -19.72 18.73 -22.94
CA MET A 290 -19.70 19.37 -21.62
C MET A 290 -18.95 20.70 -21.71
N SER A 291 -19.69 21.80 -21.70
CA SER A 291 -19.15 23.15 -21.91
C SER A 291 -18.99 23.98 -20.62
N ILE A 292 -19.72 23.63 -19.55
CA ILE A 292 -19.82 24.38 -18.30
C ILE A 292 -19.72 23.43 -17.09
N PHE A 293 -19.10 23.89 -16.01
CA PHE A 293 -19.16 23.22 -14.70
C PHE A 293 -20.34 23.75 -13.88
N GLU A 294 -20.98 22.86 -13.12
CA GLU A 294 -22.01 23.25 -12.15
C GLU A 294 -21.36 23.85 -10.89
N ALA A 295 -21.89 24.97 -10.39
CA ALA A 295 -21.50 25.47 -9.07
C ALA A 295 -21.96 24.47 -7.98
N ILE A 296 -21.16 24.34 -6.93
CA ILE A 296 -21.49 23.48 -5.79
C ILE A 296 -22.08 24.29 -4.65
N ASP A 297 -22.77 23.59 -3.74
CA ASP A 297 -23.25 24.14 -2.48
C ASP A 297 -22.30 23.83 -1.32
N SER A 298 -22.60 24.46 -0.18
CA SER A 298 -21.98 24.24 1.13
C SER A 298 -21.89 22.77 1.54
N LYS A 299 -22.97 22.01 1.34
CA LYS A 299 -23.06 20.62 1.75
C LYS A 299 -22.09 19.73 0.97
N ILE A 300 -22.03 19.90 -0.36
CA ILE A 300 -21.10 19.17 -1.22
C ILE A 300 -19.64 19.51 -0.84
N LEU A 301 -19.36 20.78 -0.55
CA LEU A 301 -18.03 21.20 -0.11
C LEU A 301 -17.64 20.52 1.21
N GLU A 302 -18.52 20.53 2.21
CA GLU A 302 -18.30 19.87 3.50
C GLU A 302 -18.02 18.37 3.33
N GLU A 303 -18.87 17.68 2.55
CA GLU A 303 -18.69 16.26 2.25
C GLU A 303 -17.32 15.99 1.61
N ILE A 304 -16.91 16.79 0.61
CA ILE A 304 -15.60 16.64 -0.03
C ILE A 304 -14.46 16.85 0.96
N VAL A 305 -14.48 17.94 1.73
CA VAL A 305 -13.41 18.27 2.68
C VAL A 305 -13.28 17.20 3.76
N GLN A 306 -14.39 16.68 4.29
CA GLN A 306 -14.36 15.62 5.30
C GLN A 306 -13.78 14.30 4.76
N HIS A 307 -14.17 13.89 3.55
CA HIS A 307 -13.74 12.62 2.96
C HIS A 307 -12.31 12.64 2.38
N LEU A 308 -11.79 13.81 1.99
CA LEU A 308 -10.42 13.92 1.50
C LEU A 308 -9.40 13.54 2.57
N LYS A 309 -8.28 12.91 2.18
CA LYS A 309 -7.23 12.55 3.13
C LYS A 309 -6.57 13.80 3.71
N SER A 310 -6.38 13.83 5.04
CA SER A 310 -5.64 14.90 5.72
C SER A 310 -4.14 14.85 5.41
N SER A 311 -3.74 15.41 4.26
CA SER A 311 -2.36 15.50 3.80
C SER A 311 -1.92 16.96 3.66
N THR A 312 -1.15 17.44 4.63
CA THR A 312 -0.66 18.82 4.65
C THR A 312 0.46 19.03 3.64
N CYS A 313 0.31 20.03 2.78
CA CYS A 313 1.37 20.60 1.96
C CYS A 313 2.18 21.62 2.75
N TYR A 314 3.46 21.77 2.42
CA TYR A 314 4.29 22.83 3.00
C TYR A 314 3.81 24.23 2.56
N LEU A 315 3.12 24.31 1.43
CA LEU A 315 2.53 25.54 0.90
C LEU A 315 1.15 25.86 1.49
N ASP A 316 0.56 24.95 2.27
CA ASP A 316 -0.73 25.22 2.91
C ASP A 316 -0.56 26.25 4.04
N THR A 317 -1.49 27.22 4.12
CA THR A 317 -1.54 28.22 5.19
C THR A 317 -1.82 27.60 6.55
N LEU A 318 -2.71 26.60 6.58
CA LEU A 318 -3.08 25.83 7.76
C LEU A 318 -2.74 24.35 7.58
N PRO A 319 -2.34 23.66 8.66
CA PRO A 319 -2.34 22.21 8.66
C PRO A 319 -3.73 21.66 8.30
N THR A 320 -3.81 20.70 7.38
CA THR A 320 -5.10 20.18 6.88
C THR A 320 -6.03 19.69 7.98
N SER A 321 -5.48 19.05 9.03
CA SER A 321 -6.29 18.61 10.18
C SER A 321 -6.92 19.78 10.94
N PHE A 322 -6.22 20.92 11.01
CA PHE A 322 -6.73 22.12 11.66
C PHE A 322 -7.78 22.81 10.77
N LEU A 323 -7.51 22.96 9.47
CA LEU A 323 -8.48 23.50 8.51
C LEU A 323 -9.82 22.75 8.57
N LYS A 324 -9.78 21.42 8.61
CA LYS A 324 -11.00 20.60 8.77
C LYS A 324 -11.75 20.87 10.08
N SER A 325 -11.04 21.16 11.17
CA SER A 325 -11.68 21.42 12.47
C SER A 325 -12.34 22.79 12.58
N VAL A 326 -11.96 23.73 11.71
CA VAL A 326 -12.51 25.10 11.66
C VAL A 326 -13.19 25.37 10.31
N LEU A 327 -13.65 24.32 9.63
CA LEU A 327 -14.23 24.45 8.29
C LEU A 327 -15.46 25.35 8.30
N ASN A 328 -16.32 25.22 9.31
CA ASN A 328 -17.56 25.98 9.48
C ASN A 328 -17.39 27.51 9.37
N CYS A 329 -16.27 28.07 9.85
CA CYS A 329 -16.02 29.52 9.76
C CYS A 329 -15.27 29.94 8.48
N LEU A 330 -14.73 28.98 7.73
CA LEU A 330 -14.01 29.21 6.47
C LEU A 330 -14.84 28.80 5.23
N GLU A 331 -15.99 28.19 5.45
CA GLU A 331 -16.77 27.49 4.44
C GLU A 331 -17.25 28.43 3.34
N ALA A 332 -17.83 29.59 3.70
CA ALA A 332 -18.34 30.56 2.75
C ALA A 332 -17.23 31.08 1.81
N ASP A 333 -16.11 31.53 2.38
CA ASP A 333 -14.96 32.01 1.62
C ASP A 333 -14.38 30.91 0.72
N LEU A 334 -14.27 29.67 1.23
CA LEU A 334 -13.73 28.54 0.47
C LEU A 334 -14.68 28.13 -0.67
N LEU A 335 -16.00 28.17 -0.42
CA LEU A 335 -17.02 27.89 -1.42
C LEU A 335 -16.95 28.91 -2.56
N GLU A 336 -16.78 30.18 -2.24
CA GLU A 336 -16.59 31.24 -3.22
C GLU A 336 -15.35 30.99 -4.09
N VAL A 337 -14.21 30.61 -3.48
CA VAL A 337 -12.98 30.27 -4.21
C VAL A 337 -13.19 29.10 -5.16
N VAL A 338 -13.85 28.03 -4.71
CA VAL A 338 -14.12 26.85 -5.54
C VAL A 338 -15.03 27.21 -6.70
N ASN A 339 -16.16 27.87 -6.44
CA ASN A 339 -17.13 28.22 -7.48
C ASN A 339 -16.58 29.26 -8.47
N ALA A 340 -15.80 30.23 -8.01
CA ALA A 340 -15.12 31.18 -8.89
C ALA A 340 -14.15 30.47 -9.84
N SER A 341 -13.41 29.45 -9.36
CA SER A 341 -12.54 28.62 -10.23
C SER A 341 -13.34 27.89 -11.32
N LEU A 342 -14.44 27.25 -10.95
CA LEU A 342 -15.30 26.49 -11.87
C LEU A 342 -15.93 27.39 -12.94
N LEU A 343 -16.53 28.51 -12.52
CA LEU A 343 -17.30 29.40 -13.40
C LEU A 343 -16.41 30.23 -14.33
N SER A 344 -15.24 30.65 -13.87
CA SER A 344 -14.28 31.41 -14.70
C SER A 344 -13.47 30.54 -15.67
N GLY A 345 -13.52 29.22 -15.49
CA GLY A 345 -12.70 28.26 -16.23
C GLY A 345 -11.20 28.43 -15.93
N THR A 346 -10.82 28.78 -14.70
CA THR A 346 -9.43 29.09 -14.32
C THR A 346 -9.01 28.32 -13.07
N PHE A 347 -7.90 27.60 -13.14
CA PHE A 347 -7.29 26.98 -11.95
C PHE A 347 -6.30 27.96 -11.29
N PRO A 348 -6.37 28.19 -9.97
CA PRO A 348 -5.57 29.23 -9.31
C PRO A 348 -4.05 28.98 -9.42
N ASN A 349 -3.30 30.02 -9.75
CA ASN A 349 -1.85 29.99 -10.00
C ASN A 349 -1.04 29.59 -8.77
N SER A 350 -1.41 30.08 -7.58
CA SER A 350 -0.72 29.74 -6.33
C SER A 350 -0.84 28.24 -5.96
N LEU A 351 -1.80 27.52 -6.56
CA LEU A 351 -2.01 26.07 -6.37
C LEU A 351 -1.28 25.21 -7.41
N LYS A 352 -0.66 25.80 -8.44
CA LYS A 352 0.01 25.08 -9.53
C LYS A 352 1.40 24.54 -9.16
N THR A 353 2.00 25.07 -8.08
CA THR A 353 3.33 24.64 -7.64
C THR A 353 3.28 23.37 -6.80
N ALA A 354 4.08 22.36 -7.19
CA ALA A 354 4.24 21.11 -6.46
C ALA A 354 5.50 21.09 -5.57
N VAL A 355 5.39 20.52 -4.38
CA VAL A 355 6.55 20.23 -3.51
C VAL A 355 6.94 18.78 -3.69
N VAL A 356 7.99 18.51 -4.46
CA VAL A 356 8.45 17.15 -4.77
C VAL A 356 9.29 16.60 -3.63
N LYS A 357 8.91 15.42 -3.13
CA LYS A 357 9.65 14.66 -2.14
C LYS A 357 10.19 13.37 -2.77
N PRO A 358 11.53 13.24 -2.93
CA PRO A 358 12.14 12.01 -3.41
C PRO A 358 11.83 10.86 -2.45
N LEU A 359 11.16 9.82 -2.95
CA LEU A 359 10.82 8.62 -2.17
C LEU A 359 11.51 7.40 -2.78
N LEU A 360 12.29 6.69 -1.98
CA LEU A 360 12.97 5.47 -2.44
C LEU A 360 11.94 4.40 -2.85
N LYS A 361 12.14 3.79 -4.03
CA LYS A 361 11.22 2.80 -4.63
C LYS A 361 11.04 1.57 -3.74
N LYS A 362 12.10 1.11 -3.07
CA LYS A 362 12.11 0.00 -2.12
C LYS A 362 13.12 0.30 -1.02
N SER A 363 12.83 -0.07 0.23
CA SER A 363 13.67 0.25 1.40
C SER A 363 15.07 -0.38 1.38
N ASN A 364 15.28 -1.42 0.58
CA ASN A 364 16.54 -2.13 0.47
C ASN A 364 17.41 -1.70 -0.73
N LEU A 365 16.96 -0.72 -1.51
CA LEU A 365 17.74 -0.19 -2.61
C LEU A 365 18.79 0.80 -2.11
N ASP A 366 19.87 0.93 -2.87
CA ASP A 366 20.93 1.90 -2.59
C ASP A 366 20.37 3.33 -2.63
N ASN A 367 20.61 4.08 -1.55
CA ASN A 367 20.13 5.44 -1.36
C ASN A 367 21.03 6.49 -2.05
N THR A 368 22.20 6.11 -2.54
CA THR A 368 23.11 6.98 -3.29
C THR A 368 22.70 7.14 -4.76
N ILE A 369 21.97 6.15 -5.30
CA ILE A 369 21.54 6.11 -6.70
C ILE A 369 20.23 6.88 -6.88
N LEU A 370 20.26 7.98 -7.64
CA LEU A 370 19.08 8.84 -7.87
C LEU A 370 17.92 8.13 -8.60
N SER A 371 18.23 7.19 -9.50
CA SER A 371 17.23 6.43 -10.26
C SER A 371 16.37 5.51 -9.39
N ASN A 372 16.80 5.25 -8.15
CA ASN A 372 16.04 4.49 -7.15
C ASN A 372 14.93 5.33 -6.49
N TYR A 373 14.83 6.63 -6.76
CA TYR A 373 13.81 7.51 -6.17
C TYR A 373 12.65 7.78 -7.14
N ARG A 374 11.46 8.00 -6.55
CA ARG A 374 10.26 8.52 -7.23
C ARG A 374 10.03 9.98 -6.85
N PRO A 375 9.68 10.86 -7.80
CA PRO A 375 9.32 12.24 -7.52
C PRO A 375 7.85 12.34 -7.06
N ILE A 376 7.58 12.18 -5.76
CA ILE A 376 6.21 12.28 -5.25
C ILE A 376 5.83 13.75 -5.05
N SER A 377 4.81 14.23 -5.76
CA SER A 377 4.33 15.61 -5.66
C SER A 377 3.39 15.79 -4.47
N ASN A 378 3.78 16.65 -3.53
CA ASN A 378 2.90 17.12 -2.47
C ASN A 378 2.23 18.43 -2.93
N LEU A 379 0.94 18.32 -3.28
CA LEU A 379 0.12 19.44 -3.77
C LEU A 379 -0.68 20.10 -2.63
N PRO A 380 -0.94 21.43 -2.72
CA PRO A 380 -1.78 22.17 -1.78
C PRO A 380 -3.16 21.53 -1.57
N PHE A 381 -3.68 21.60 -0.35
CA PHE A 381 -4.95 20.95 0.00
C PHE A 381 -6.15 21.59 -0.69
N ILE A 382 -6.18 22.92 -0.82
CA ILE A 382 -7.26 23.64 -1.52
C ILE A 382 -7.32 23.21 -2.99
N GLY A 383 -6.16 23.04 -3.64
CA GLY A 383 -6.09 22.52 -5.02
C GLY A 383 -6.75 21.16 -5.15
N LYS A 384 -6.51 20.25 -4.19
CA LYS A 384 -7.16 18.94 -4.14
C LYS A 384 -8.68 19.03 -3.96
N ILE A 385 -9.20 20.04 -3.25
CA ILE A 385 -10.65 20.24 -3.13
C ILE A 385 -11.22 20.56 -4.51
N ILE A 386 -10.67 21.55 -5.20
CA ILE A 386 -11.12 21.96 -6.54
C ILE A 386 -11.00 20.78 -7.53
N GLU A 387 -9.86 20.08 -7.55
CA GLU A 387 -9.66 18.89 -8.38
C GLU A 387 -10.71 17.81 -8.11
N LYS A 388 -11.11 17.62 -6.85
CA LYS A 388 -12.12 16.61 -6.48
C LYS A 388 -13.52 16.99 -6.97
N VAL A 389 -13.87 18.28 -6.93
CA VAL A 389 -15.14 18.78 -7.48
C VAL A 389 -15.18 18.54 -8.98
N VAL A 390 -14.14 18.97 -9.71
CA VAL A 390 -14.01 18.74 -11.16
C VAL A 390 -14.05 17.25 -11.50
N PHE A 391 -13.33 16.42 -10.73
CA PHE A 391 -13.33 14.97 -10.91
C PHE A 391 -14.73 14.37 -10.78
N ASN A 392 -15.51 14.79 -9.77
CA ASN A 392 -16.84 14.24 -9.55
C ASN A 392 -17.78 14.58 -10.73
N GLN A 393 -17.75 15.82 -11.23
CA GLN A 393 -18.57 16.25 -12.37
C GLN A 393 -18.14 15.56 -13.66
N LEU A 394 -16.83 15.56 -13.97
CA LEU A 394 -16.30 14.90 -15.16
C LEU A 394 -16.58 13.40 -15.14
N ASN A 395 -16.39 12.73 -14.01
CA ASN A 395 -16.65 11.29 -13.89
C ASN A 395 -18.15 10.98 -14.05
N LYS A 396 -19.06 11.84 -13.57
CA LYS A 396 -20.51 11.68 -13.81
C LYS A 396 -20.84 11.77 -15.31
N TYR A 397 -20.29 12.77 -16.00
CA TYR A 397 -20.44 12.93 -17.44
C TYR A 397 -19.91 11.72 -18.23
N LEU A 398 -18.68 11.29 -17.93
CA LEU A 398 -18.02 10.15 -18.60
C LEU A 398 -18.79 8.83 -18.44
N ASN A 399 -19.33 8.56 -17.26
CA ASN A 399 -20.09 7.33 -17.01
C ASN A 399 -21.47 7.37 -17.67
N SER A 400 -22.15 8.52 -17.68
CA SER A 400 -23.48 8.67 -18.28
C SER A 400 -23.45 8.47 -19.80
N ASN A 401 -22.36 8.88 -20.44
CA ASN A 401 -22.19 8.80 -21.90
C ASN A 401 -21.37 7.58 -22.36
N GLY A 402 -20.88 6.74 -21.43
CA GLY A 402 -20.14 5.53 -21.77
C GLY A 402 -18.77 5.75 -22.43
N TYR A 403 -18.11 6.89 -22.18
CA TYR A 403 -16.82 7.23 -22.81
C TYR A 403 -15.61 6.48 -22.25
N LEU A 404 -15.75 5.80 -21.10
CA LEU A 404 -14.65 5.04 -20.51
C LEU A 404 -14.56 3.65 -21.14
N ASP A 405 -13.36 3.27 -21.58
CA ASP A 405 -13.11 1.94 -22.14
C ASP A 405 -13.50 0.82 -21.16
N ASN A 406 -14.23 -0.19 -21.64
CA ASN A 406 -14.73 -1.29 -20.81
C ASN A 406 -13.63 -2.11 -20.11
N PHE A 407 -12.45 -2.20 -20.72
CA PHE A 407 -11.32 -2.99 -20.23
C PHE A 407 -10.25 -2.13 -19.53
N GLN A 408 -10.51 -0.83 -19.31
CA GLN A 408 -9.75 -0.02 -18.35
C GLN A 408 -10.38 -0.12 -16.96
N SER A 409 -9.64 -0.67 -16.00
CA SER A 409 -10.13 -0.98 -14.65
C SER A 409 -9.57 -0.11 -13.53
N SER A 410 -8.59 0.75 -13.81
CA SER A 410 -8.06 1.63 -12.77
C SER A 410 -9.01 2.79 -12.46
N PHE A 411 -9.00 3.23 -11.19
CA PHE A 411 -9.73 4.41 -10.70
C PHE A 411 -11.24 4.45 -10.98
N ARG A 412 -11.84 3.31 -11.30
CA ARG A 412 -13.27 3.17 -11.54
C ARG A 412 -13.97 2.51 -10.36
N LEU A 413 -15.17 2.99 -10.08
CA LEU A 413 -16.07 2.33 -9.13
C LEU A 413 -16.33 0.90 -9.58
N HIS A 414 -16.45 -0.01 -8.62
CA HIS A 414 -16.70 -1.45 -8.83
C HIS A 414 -15.57 -2.28 -9.48
N HIS A 415 -14.53 -1.64 -10.02
CA HIS A 415 -13.36 -2.28 -10.62
C HIS A 415 -12.23 -2.47 -9.59
N SER A 416 -11.32 -3.40 -9.87
CA SER A 416 -10.14 -3.69 -9.03
C SER A 416 -9.08 -4.43 -9.83
N THR A 417 -7.85 -4.53 -9.29
CA THR A 417 -6.82 -5.41 -9.85
C THR A 417 -7.29 -6.86 -9.93
N GLU A 418 -8.05 -7.32 -8.93
CA GLU A 418 -8.61 -8.67 -8.89
C GLU A 418 -9.63 -8.93 -10.00
N THR A 419 -10.55 -8.00 -10.27
CA THR A 419 -11.52 -8.17 -11.37
C THR A 419 -10.83 -8.20 -12.74
N ALA A 420 -9.81 -7.37 -12.93
CA ALA A 420 -9.00 -7.38 -14.15
C ALA A 420 -8.31 -8.74 -14.36
N LEU A 421 -7.60 -9.21 -13.34
CA LEU A 421 -6.91 -10.50 -13.40
C LEU A 421 -7.88 -11.68 -13.54
N ILE A 422 -9.06 -11.63 -12.92
CA ILE A 422 -10.08 -12.68 -13.08
C ILE A 422 -10.50 -12.81 -14.54
N LYS A 423 -10.71 -11.70 -15.27
CA LYS A 423 -11.05 -11.76 -16.69
C LYS A 423 -9.98 -12.47 -17.51
N ILE A 424 -8.73 -12.04 -17.38
CA ILE A 424 -7.60 -12.60 -18.13
C ILE A 424 -7.39 -14.07 -17.81
N ILE A 425 -7.32 -14.43 -16.52
CA ILE A 425 -7.06 -15.81 -16.10
C ILE A 425 -8.23 -16.73 -16.46
N ASN A 426 -9.46 -16.24 -16.40
CA ASN A 426 -10.63 -16.99 -16.86
C ASN A 426 -10.49 -17.34 -18.35
N ASP A 427 -10.19 -16.37 -19.20
CA ASP A 427 -10.02 -16.61 -20.63
C ASP A 427 -8.88 -17.59 -20.93
N ILE A 428 -7.72 -17.41 -20.28
CA ILE A 428 -6.57 -18.32 -20.43
C ILE A 428 -6.95 -19.75 -20.04
N ARG A 429 -7.71 -19.92 -18.95
CA ARG A 429 -8.17 -21.26 -18.51
C ARG A 429 -9.16 -21.89 -19.48
N LEU A 430 -10.10 -21.12 -20.02
CA LEU A 430 -11.04 -21.61 -21.03
C LEU A 430 -10.33 -21.94 -22.36
N ASN A 431 -9.34 -21.14 -22.76
CA ASN A 431 -8.51 -21.47 -23.92
C ASN A 431 -7.76 -22.78 -23.71
N SER A 432 -7.15 -22.98 -22.54
CA SER A 432 -6.49 -24.24 -22.20
C SER A 432 -7.47 -25.42 -22.14
N ASP A 433 -8.72 -25.22 -21.72
CA ASP A 433 -9.77 -26.25 -21.75
C ASP A 433 -10.10 -26.69 -23.18
N SER A 434 -10.10 -25.73 -24.12
CA SER A 434 -10.30 -25.98 -25.55
C SER A 434 -9.05 -26.49 -26.28
N GLY A 435 -7.95 -26.80 -25.57
CA GLY A 435 -6.70 -27.27 -26.15
C GLY A 435 -5.86 -26.19 -26.86
N LYS A 436 -6.19 -24.90 -26.69
CA LYS A 436 -5.44 -23.77 -27.26
C LYS A 436 -4.30 -23.33 -26.35
N ILE A 437 -3.29 -22.69 -26.95
CA ILE A 437 -2.22 -21.98 -26.23
C ILE A 437 -2.65 -20.52 -26.07
N SER A 438 -2.37 -19.90 -24.92
CA SER A 438 -2.56 -18.47 -24.73
C SER A 438 -1.22 -17.77 -24.55
N VAL A 439 -1.04 -16.62 -25.19
CA VAL A 439 0.13 -15.76 -25.01
C VAL A 439 -0.32 -14.47 -24.34
N LEU A 440 0.37 -14.07 -23.27
CA LEU A 440 0.14 -12.83 -22.53
C LEU A 440 1.41 -11.97 -22.60
N VAL A 441 1.24 -10.71 -22.96
CA VAL A 441 2.29 -9.69 -23.00
C VAL A 441 1.93 -8.57 -22.04
N LEU A 442 2.84 -8.27 -21.11
CA LEU A 442 2.73 -7.19 -20.14
C LEU A 442 3.54 -5.99 -20.63
N LEU A 443 2.86 -4.96 -21.14
CA LEU A 443 3.48 -3.73 -21.64
C LEU A 443 3.75 -2.78 -20.47
N ASP A 444 4.99 -2.29 -20.37
CA ASP A 444 5.42 -1.34 -19.34
C ASP A 444 5.81 0.02 -19.96
N LEU A 445 5.46 1.12 -19.32
CA LEU A 445 5.72 2.47 -19.79
C LEU A 445 6.79 3.18 -18.94
N SER A 446 7.75 3.81 -19.60
CA SER A 446 8.76 4.63 -18.94
C SER A 446 8.20 6.01 -18.58
N ALA A 447 8.03 6.25 -17.27
CA ALA A 447 7.61 7.55 -16.71
C ALA A 447 6.27 8.07 -17.29
N ALA A 448 5.29 7.17 -17.46
CA ALA A 448 4.04 7.41 -18.18
C ALA A 448 3.33 8.74 -17.82
N PHE A 449 3.13 9.02 -16.54
CA PHE A 449 2.47 10.24 -16.08
C PHE A 449 3.28 11.51 -16.34
N ASP A 450 4.61 11.41 -16.33
CA ASP A 450 5.51 12.55 -16.42
C ASP A 450 5.75 12.97 -17.88
N THR A 451 5.45 12.11 -18.86
CA THR A 451 5.68 12.37 -20.29
C THR A 451 4.44 12.82 -21.05
N VAL A 452 3.24 12.75 -20.45
CA VAL A 452 1.96 13.17 -21.05
C VAL A 452 2.07 14.55 -21.68
N ASP A 453 1.80 14.66 -22.97
CA ASP A 453 1.83 15.93 -23.66
C ASP A 453 0.54 16.73 -23.40
N HIS A 454 0.68 18.00 -23.03
CA HIS A 454 -0.47 18.84 -22.67
C HIS A 454 -1.35 19.17 -23.87
N ASN A 455 -0.77 19.38 -25.06
CA ASN A 455 -1.54 19.72 -26.25
C ASN A 455 -2.34 18.50 -26.73
N ILE A 456 -1.70 17.34 -26.80
CA ILE A 456 -2.37 16.08 -27.15
C ILE A 456 -3.47 15.79 -26.12
N LEU A 457 -3.21 15.94 -24.83
CA LEU A 457 -4.23 15.72 -23.80
C LEU A 457 -5.44 16.64 -23.99
N LEU A 458 -5.22 17.94 -24.22
CA LEU A 458 -6.32 18.89 -24.46
C LEU A 458 -7.10 18.53 -25.73
N GLU A 459 -6.41 18.15 -26.81
CA GLU A 459 -7.05 17.67 -28.04
C GLU A 459 -7.88 16.40 -27.79
N ARG A 460 -7.41 15.46 -26.96
CA ARG A 460 -8.20 14.27 -26.58
C ARG A 460 -9.43 14.66 -25.76
N LEU A 461 -9.29 15.59 -24.82
CA LEU A 461 -10.42 16.07 -24.02
C LEU A 461 -11.49 16.75 -24.90
N GLU A 462 -11.07 17.51 -25.89
CA GLU A 462 -11.97 18.18 -26.83
C GLU A 462 -12.58 17.18 -27.83
N ASN A 463 -11.75 16.47 -28.60
CA ASN A 463 -12.17 15.70 -29.78
C ASN A 463 -12.61 14.26 -29.47
N TRP A 464 -12.23 13.67 -28.33
CA TRP A 464 -12.66 12.31 -27.96
C TRP A 464 -13.70 12.29 -26.85
N VAL A 465 -13.59 13.20 -25.88
CA VAL A 465 -14.47 13.22 -24.70
C VAL A 465 -15.63 14.23 -24.87
N GLY A 466 -15.45 15.27 -25.68
CA GLY A 466 -16.47 16.29 -25.94
C GLY A 466 -16.47 17.42 -24.92
N LEU A 467 -15.31 17.75 -24.35
CA LEU A 467 -15.18 18.90 -23.47
C LEU A 467 -14.99 20.18 -24.30
N SER A 468 -15.74 21.21 -24.00
CA SER A 468 -15.67 22.49 -24.72
C SER A 468 -15.82 23.67 -23.76
N GLY A 469 -15.84 24.90 -24.30
CA GLY A 469 -16.15 26.11 -23.53
C GLY A 469 -15.28 26.32 -22.28
N MET A 470 -15.94 26.66 -21.16
CA MET A 470 -15.26 26.95 -19.88
C MET A 470 -14.59 25.73 -19.27
N VAL A 471 -15.13 24.52 -19.52
CA VAL A 471 -14.55 23.27 -19.02
C VAL A 471 -13.19 23.01 -19.66
N LEU A 472 -13.10 23.13 -21.00
CA LEU A 472 -11.82 22.96 -21.70
C LEU A 472 -10.82 24.06 -21.32
N LYS A 473 -11.29 25.31 -21.17
CA LYS A 473 -10.49 26.43 -20.67
C LYS A 473 -9.90 26.14 -19.28
N TRP A 474 -10.68 25.54 -18.39
CA TRP A 474 -10.21 25.16 -17.06
C TRP A 474 -9.09 24.11 -17.12
N PHE A 475 -9.24 23.07 -17.96
CA PHE A 475 -8.19 22.06 -18.12
C PHE A 475 -6.90 22.65 -18.71
N ARG A 476 -7.02 23.57 -19.67
CA ARG A 476 -5.88 24.34 -20.19
C ARG A 476 -5.18 25.11 -19.07
N SER A 477 -5.95 25.90 -18.31
CA SER A 477 -5.43 26.66 -17.15
C SER A 477 -4.81 25.74 -16.08
N TYR A 478 -5.38 24.57 -15.85
CA TYR A 478 -4.90 23.58 -14.88
C TYR A 478 -3.52 23.00 -15.25
N LEU A 479 -3.25 22.80 -16.54
CA LEU A 479 -2.01 22.22 -17.07
C LEU A 479 -0.91 23.26 -17.32
N GLU A 480 -1.27 24.48 -17.73
CA GLU A 480 -0.32 25.55 -18.06
C GLU A 480 0.28 26.23 -16.83
N GLY A 481 1.54 26.68 -16.94
CA GLY A 481 2.22 27.46 -15.91
C GLY A 481 2.56 26.66 -14.65
N ARG A 482 2.66 25.34 -14.75
CA ARG A 482 3.00 24.47 -13.62
C ARG A 482 4.51 24.37 -13.42
N GLY A 483 4.89 24.09 -12.18
CA GLY A 483 6.27 23.77 -11.85
C GLY A 483 6.40 23.13 -10.47
N TYR A 484 7.62 22.77 -10.13
CA TYR A 484 7.92 22.15 -8.84
C TYR A 484 9.25 22.61 -8.27
N TYR A 485 9.44 22.35 -6.99
CA TYR A 485 10.77 22.31 -6.37
C TYR A 485 10.90 21.04 -5.53
N VAL A 486 12.12 20.51 -5.44
CA VAL A 486 12.47 19.37 -4.60
C VAL A 486 12.74 19.83 -3.18
N SER A 487 12.21 19.12 -2.18
CA SER A 487 12.43 19.43 -0.76
C SER A 487 12.97 18.23 0.01
N LEU A 488 14.11 18.43 0.67
CA LEU A 488 14.76 17.48 1.58
C LEU A 488 14.99 18.16 2.94
N GLY A 489 14.18 17.80 3.93
CA GLY A 489 14.21 18.47 5.23
C GLY A 489 13.81 19.95 5.12
N GLU A 490 14.66 20.86 5.58
CA GLU A 490 14.46 22.32 5.45
C GLU A 490 15.02 22.89 4.13
N HIS A 491 15.75 22.10 3.35
CA HIS A 491 16.35 22.53 2.09
C HIS A 491 15.38 22.40 0.92
N LYS A 492 15.53 23.30 -0.06
CA LYS A 492 14.71 23.39 -1.26
C LYS A 492 15.60 23.61 -2.49
N SER A 493 15.23 23.01 -3.62
CA SER A 493 15.85 23.32 -4.92
C SER A 493 15.36 24.67 -5.45
N LYS A 494 15.97 25.12 -6.55
CA LYS A 494 15.34 26.12 -7.42
C LYS A 494 14.02 25.59 -7.97
N TRP A 495 13.11 26.52 -8.29
CA TRP A 495 11.86 26.21 -8.95
C TRP A 495 12.14 25.82 -10.40
N THR A 496 11.49 24.75 -10.86
CA THR A 496 11.64 24.21 -12.22
C THR A 496 10.27 24.16 -12.88
N SER A 497 10.19 24.69 -14.11
CA SER A 497 8.98 24.65 -14.93
C SER A 497 8.69 23.22 -15.41
N MET A 498 7.41 22.87 -15.48
CA MET A 498 6.93 21.61 -16.07
C MET A 498 6.21 21.91 -17.38
N THR A 499 6.81 21.49 -18.49
CA THR A 499 6.23 21.65 -19.83
C THR A 499 5.36 20.47 -20.27
N CYS A 500 5.40 19.36 -19.53
CA CYS A 500 4.63 18.17 -19.80
C CYS A 500 4.38 17.38 -18.50
N GLY A 501 3.56 16.35 -18.63
CA GLY A 501 3.18 15.45 -17.56
C GLY A 501 2.00 15.96 -16.73
N VAL A 502 1.40 15.04 -15.98
CA VAL A 502 0.38 15.34 -14.97
C VAL A 502 0.94 15.03 -13.58
N PRO A 503 0.64 15.83 -12.54
CA PRO A 503 1.35 15.71 -11.25
C PRO A 503 1.09 14.37 -10.53
N GLN A 504 2.15 13.65 -10.17
CA GLN A 504 2.05 12.42 -9.37
C GLN A 504 1.57 12.71 -7.93
N GLY A 505 0.27 12.53 -7.68
CA GLY A 505 -0.37 12.87 -6.40
C GLY A 505 -1.60 13.79 -6.55
N SER A 506 -1.88 14.25 -7.78
CA SER A 506 -3.14 14.87 -8.17
C SER A 506 -4.28 13.84 -8.14
N ILE A 507 -5.50 14.33 -7.91
CA ILE A 507 -6.74 13.54 -7.98
C ILE A 507 -7.15 13.30 -9.43
N LEU A 508 -6.95 14.30 -10.30
CA LEU A 508 -7.30 14.24 -11.71
C LEU A 508 -6.29 13.46 -12.56
N ALA A 509 -5.01 13.47 -12.19
CA ALA A 509 -3.94 12.85 -12.98
C ALA A 509 -4.26 11.42 -13.48
N PRO A 510 -4.78 10.50 -12.66
CA PRO A 510 -5.08 9.14 -13.13
C PRO A 510 -6.24 9.04 -14.13
N LEU A 511 -7.27 9.90 -13.97
CA LEU A 511 -8.37 9.96 -14.93
C LEU A 511 -7.89 10.56 -16.25
N LEU A 512 -7.14 11.67 -16.20
CA LEU A 512 -6.58 12.31 -17.38
C LEU A 512 -5.67 11.37 -18.17
N PHE A 513 -4.82 10.60 -17.48
CA PHE A 513 -4.00 9.58 -18.14
C PHE A 513 -4.85 8.47 -18.80
N SER A 514 -5.92 8.03 -18.14
CA SER A 514 -6.84 7.04 -18.74
C SER A 514 -7.51 7.58 -20.01
N LEU A 515 -7.89 8.86 -20.02
CA LEU A 515 -8.47 9.54 -21.19
C LEU A 515 -7.44 9.71 -22.31
N TYR A 516 -6.19 10.00 -21.97
CA TYR A 516 -5.07 10.07 -22.92
C TYR A 516 -4.88 8.75 -23.68
N MET A 517 -5.07 7.62 -22.99
CA MET A 517 -4.88 6.26 -23.52
C MET A 517 -6.09 5.69 -24.27
N LEU A 518 -7.24 6.38 -24.31
CA LEU A 518 -8.47 5.86 -24.96
C LEU A 518 -8.27 5.30 -26.38
N PRO A 519 -7.54 5.97 -27.29
CA PRO A 519 -7.38 5.52 -28.67
C PRO A 519 -6.66 4.18 -28.81
N LEU A 520 -5.81 3.82 -27.84
CA LEU A 520 -4.99 2.61 -27.87
C LEU A 520 -5.83 1.34 -28.04
N SER A 521 -7.02 1.33 -27.43
CA SER A 521 -7.98 0.23 -27.52
C SER A 521 -8.41 -0.09 -28.96
N GLN A 522 -8.44 0.90 -29.85
CA GLN A 522 -8.82 0.70 -31.25
C GLN A 522 -7.75 -0.10 -32.02
N ILE A 523 -6.47 0.13 -31.73
CA ILE A 523 -5.36 -0.63 -32.34
C ILE A 523 -5.45 -2.10 -31.96
N MET A 524 -5.69 -2.39 -30.68
CA MET A 524 -5.83 -3.77 -30.19
C MET A 524 -7.03 -4.48 -30.80
N ARG A 525 -8.20 -3.80 -30.86
CA ARG A 525 -9.41 -4.36 -31.50
C ARG A 525 -9.21 -4.62 -33.00
N LYS A 526 -8.56 -3.70 -33.72
CA LYS A 526 -8.26 -3.85 -35.15
C LYS A 526 -7.45 -5.11 -35.43
N ASN A 527 -6.46 -5.40 -34.58
CA ASN A 527 -5.61 -6.59 -34.69
C ASN A 527 -6.21 -7.84 -34.03
N GLN A 528 -7.49 -7.79 -33.60
CA GLN A 528 -8.20 -8.90 -32.94
C GLN A 528 -7.52 -9.42 -31.68
N ILE A 529 -6.83 -8.54 -30.95
CA ILE A 529 -6.11 -8.88 -29.73
C ILE A 529 -6.93 -8.46 -28.52
N ALA A 530 -7.10 -9.40 -27.58
CA ALA A 530 -7.74 -9.10 -26.31
C ALA A 530 -6.78 -8.30 -25.44
N TYR A 531 -7.33 -7.41 -24.60
CA TYR A 531 -6.52 -6.57 -23.75
C TYR A 531 -7.24 -6.26 -22.44
N HIS A 532 -6.45 -5.81 -21.48
CA HIS A 532 -6.92 -5.24 -20.23
C HIS A 532 -5.91 -4.21 -19.73
N SER A 533 -6.40 -3.06 -19.31
CA SER A 533 -5.56 -2.00 -18.76
C SER A 533 -5.91 -1.73 -17.30
N TYR A 534 -4.89 -1.42 -16.52
CA TYR A 534 -5.01 -0.90 -15.18
C TYR A 534 -4.02 0.24 -15.00
N ALA A 535 -4.50 1.46 -15.23
CA ALA A 535 -3.68 2.67 -15.27
C ALA A 535 -2.69 2.60 -16.44
N ASP A 536 -1.39 2.71 -16.18
CA ASP A 536 -0.31 2.56 -17.14
C ASP A 536 -0.01 1.10 -17.51
N ASP A 537 -0.29 0.15 -16.60
CA ASP A 537 -0.11 -1.28 -16.87
C ASP A 537 -1.12 -1.73 -17.95
N THR A 538 -0.62 -2.06 -19.15
CA THR A 538 -1.44 -2.54 -20.26
C THR A 538 -1.06 -3.96 -20.62
N GLN A 539 -2.05 -4.82 -20.74
CA GLN A 539 -1.86 -6.26 -20.87
C GLN A 539 -2.60 -6.69 -22.12
N ILE A 540 -1.89 -7.31 -23.06
CA ILE A 540 -2.49 -7.83 -24.28
C ILE A 540 -2.32 -9.34 -24.32
N TYR A 541 -3.33 -10.04 -24.80
CA TYR A 541 -3.32 -11.49 -24.84
C TYR A 541 -4.16 -12.02 -26.00
N LEU A 542 -3.80 -13.22 -26.43
CA LEU A 542 -4.52 -13.94 -27.48
C LEU A 542 -4.51 -15.43 -27.23
N ALA A 543 -5.34 -16.14 -27.98
CA ALA A 543 -5.34 -17.59 -28.07
C ALA A 543 -4.88 -18.01 -29.47
N LEU A 544 -4.13 -19.11 -29.55
CA LEU A 544 -3.77 -19.74 -30.80
C LEU A 544 -4.04 -21.24 -30.74
N SER A 545 -4.43 -21.79 -31.89
CA SER A 545 -4.56 -23.23 -32.06
C SER A 545 -3.17 -23.86 -32.24
N PRO A 546 -2.96 -25.11 -31.81
CA PRO A 546 -1.70 -25.82 -32.08
C PRO A 546 -1.33 -25.76 -33.57
N ASN A 547 -0.06 -25.48 -33.87
CA ASN A 547 0.50 -25.30 -35.21
C ASN A 547 0.01 -24.09 -36.03
N ASP A 548 -0.88 -23.24 -35.51
CA ASP A 548 -1.26 -21.97 -36.15
C ASP A 548 -0.57 -20.79 -35.45
N TYR A 549 0.48 -20.27 -36.07
CA TYR A 549 1.26 -19.15 -35.54
C TYR A 549 0.82 -17.78 -36.08
N SER A 550 -0.17 -17.72 -36.98
CA SER A 550 -0.67 -16.45 -37.53
C SER A 550 -1.17 -15.44 -36.48
N PRO A 551 -1.74 -15.86 -35.32
CA PRO A 551 -2.07 -14.90 -34.25
C PRO A 551 -0.84 -14.24 -33.63
N ILE A 552 0.31 -14.93 -33.60
CA ILE A 552 1.55 -14.35 -33.08
C ILE A 552 2.08 -13.28 -34.03
N ASP A 553 1.93 -13.46 -35.34
CA ASP A 553 2.30 -12.42 -36.31
C ASP A 553 1.42 -11.16 -36.13
N SER A 554 0.12 -11.37 -35.91
CA SER A 554 -0.81 -10.28 -35.58
C SER A 554 -0.45 -9.59 -34.26
N LEU A 555 0.02 -10.35 -33.26
CA LEU A 555 0.53 -9.82 -32.00
C LEU A 555 1.76 -8.94 -32.19
N CYS A 556 2.76 -9.42 -32.92
CA CYS A 556 3.97 -8.66 -33.22
C CYS A 556 3.63 -7.37 -33.97
N GLN A 557 2.79 -7.45 -35.00
CA GLN A 557 2.30 -6.27 -35.72
C GLN A 557 1.58 -5.29 -34.78
N CYS A 558 0.72 -5.79 -33.90
CA CYS A 558 0.02 -4.95 -32.94
C CYS A 558 0.99 -4.28 -31.95
N ILE A 559 2.03 -4.97 -31.47
CA ILE A 559 3.05 -4.38 -30.60
C ILE A 559 3.79 -3.25 -31.32
N ASP A 560 4.12 -3.43 -32.60
CA ASP A 560 4.76 -2.39 -33.41
C ASP A 560 3.84 -1.19 -33.65
N GLU A 561 2.55 -1.43 -33.95
CA GLU A 561 1.53 -0.38 -34.08
C GLU A 561 1.32 0.38 -32.76
N ILE A 562 1.28 -0.34 -31.63
CA ILE A 562 1.21 0.25 -30.28
C ILE A 562 2.44 1.10 -30.02
N ASN A 563 3.64 0.59 -30.29
CA ASN A 563 4.89 1.33 -30.07
C ASN A 563 4.95 2.60 -30.93
N SER A 564 4.57 2.51 -32.20
CA SER A 564 4.49 3.67 -33.11
C SER A 564 3.50 4.72 -32.59
N TRP A 565 2.30 4.29 -32.20
CA TRP A 565 1.30 5.19 -31.61
C TRP A 565 1.78 5.81 -30.30
N MET A 566 2.39 5.04 -29.40
CA MET A 566 2.93 5.54 -28.14
C MET A 566 3.98 6.63 -28.40
N CYS A 567 4.91 6.41 -29.35
CA CYS A 567 5.89 7.42 -29.75
C CYS A 567 5.22 8.71 -30.26
N GLN A 568 4.23 8.60 -31.14
CA GLN A 568 3.46 9.75 -31.65
C GLN A 568 2.75 10.53 -30.53
N ASN A 569 2.42 9.87 -29.42
CA ASN A 569 1.79 10.48 -28.25
C ASN A 569 2.81 10.71 -27.10
N PHE A 570 4.11 10.83 -27.37
CA PHE A 570 5.16 11.09 -26.37
C PHE A 570 5.17 10.11 -25.17
N LEU A 571 4.79 8.85 -25.42
CA LEU A 571 4.91 7.74 -24.47
C LEU A 571 6.02 6.80 -24.93
N GLN A 572 6.82 6.31 -23.97
CA GLN A 572 7.90 5.38 -24.27
C GLN A 572 7.59 3.99 -23.72
N LEU A 573 7.40 3.03 -24.62
CA LEU A 573 7.31 1.62 -24.26
C LEU A 573 8.68 1.11 -23.78
N ASN A 574 8.72 0.48 -22.62
CA ASN A 574 9.93 -0.10 -22.07
C ASN A 574 10.09 -1.56 -22.55
N LYS A 575 10.83 -1.73 -23.66
CA LYS A 575 11.06 -3.05 -24.26
C LYS A 575 11.82 -4.01 -23.33
N GLU A 576 12.71 -3.51 -22.46
CA GLU A 576 13.48 -4.35 -21.53
C GLU A 576 12.62 -4.91 -20.39
N ILE A 577 11.59 -4.16 -19.97
CA ILE A 577 10.70 -4.56 -18.88
C ILE A 577 9.48 -5.32 -19.38
N THR A 578 9.12 -5.18 -20.66
CA THR A 578 7.99 -5.90 -21.26
C THR A 578 8.16 -7.40 -21.07
N GLU A 579 7.20 -8.06 -20.42
CA GLU A 579 7.29 -9.50 -20.09
C GLU A 579 6.29 -10.30 -20.93
N VAL A 580 6.76 -11.39 -21.55
CA VAL A 580 5.94 -12.32 -22.34
C VAL A 580 5.87 -13.67 -21.64
N ILE A 581 4.67 -14.27 -21.58
CA ILE A 581 4.46 -15.62 -21.04
C ILE A 581 3.42 -16.37 -21.87
N ALA A 582 3.69 -17.66 -22.14
CA ALA A 582 2.76 -18.56 -22.82
C ALA A 582 2.20 -19.61 -21.85
N PHE A 583 0.92 -19.96 -22.02
CA PHE A 583 0.18 -20.90 -21.18
C PHE A 583 -0.46 -21.98 -22.06
N GLY A 584 -0.42 -23.23 -21.61
CA GLY A 584 -1.02 -24.36 -22.32
C GLY A 584 -0.30 -25.67 -22.07
N ASN A 585 -0.44 -26.62 -23.01
CA ASN A 585 0.32 -27.86 -22.98
C ASN A 585 1.83 -27.56 -23.08
N LYS A 586 2.65 -28.22 -22.27
CA LYS A 586 4.10 -27.98 -22.18
C LYS A 586 4.82 -28.11 -23.53
N ASP A 587 4.48 -29.11 -24.33
CA ASP A 587 5.16 -29.39 -25.60
C ASP A 587 4.83 -28.32 -26.64
N GLU A 588 3.57 -27.87 -26.68
CA GLU A 588 3.14 -26.79 -27.57
C GLU A 588 3.67 -25.43 -27.11
N VAL A 589 3.68 -25.17 -25.80
CA VAL A 589 4.28 -23.94 -25.24
C VAL A 589 5.76 -23.84 -25.59
N PHE A 590 6.50 -24.96 -25.60
CA PHE A 590 7.90 -24.96 -26.01
C PHE A 590 8.07 -24.49 -27.47
N LYS A 591 7.24 -25.00 -28.40
CA LYS A 591 7.26 -24.57 -29.81
C LYS A 591 6.87 -23.10 -29.96
N VAL A 592 5.83 -22.67 -29.26
CA VAL A 592 5.35 -21.27 -29.25
C VAL A 592 6.42 -20.33 -28.70
N ASN A 593 7.12 -20.71 -27.65
CA ASN A 593 8.22 -19.92 -27.10
C ASN A 593 9.36 -19.77 -28.11
N ALA A 594 9.77 -20.85 -28.77
CA ALA A 594 10.81 -20.79 -29.81
C ALA A 594 10.40 -19.87 -30.97
N TYR A 595 9.12 -19.88 -31.37
CA TYR A 595 8.61 -18.98 -32.39
C TYR A 595 8.59 -17.51 -31.93
N LEU A 596 8.13 -17.23 -30.70
CA LEU A 596 8.15 -15.88 -30.11
C LEU A 596 9.58 -15.33 -30.00
N ASP A 597 10.53 -16.16 -29.57
CA ASP A 597 11.94 -15.78 -29.49
C ASP A 597 12.50 -15.45 -30.89
N SER A 598 12.11 -16.19 -31.93
CA SER A 598 12.48 -15.87 -33.33
C SER A 598 11.93 -14.53 -33.83
N ARG A 599 10.85 -14.02 -33.22
CA ARG A 599 10.25 -12.71 -33.49
C ARG A 599 10.73 -11.62 -32.52
N GLY A 600 11.77 -11.90 -31.73
CA GLY A 600 12.37 -10.95 -30.79
C GLY A 600 11.57 -10.73 -29.50
N GLN A 601 10.63 -11.63 -29.18
CA GLN A 601 9.78 -11.55 -27.99
C GLN A 601 10.23 -12.58 -26.95
N THR A 602 11.14 -12.17 -26.05
CA THR A 602 11.70 -13.09 -25.05
C THR A 602 10.66 -13.56 -24.04
N THR A 603 10.48 -14.87 -23.96
CA THR A 603 9.50 -15.49 -23.05
C THR A 603 10.05 -15.76 -21.65
N LYS A 604 9.18 -15.68 -20.64
CA LYS A 604 9.48 -16.02 -19.24
C LYS A 604 8.55 -17.12 -18.74
N ASN A 605 9.08 -17.99 -17.88
CA ASN A 605 8.29 -19.03 -17.20
C ASN A 605 7.42 -18.46 -16.06
N GLN A 606 7.71 -17.25 -15.63
CA GLN A 606 7.02 -16.57 -14.54
C GLN A 606 7.05 -15.07 -14.76
N VAL A 607 5.90 -14.41 -14.55
CA VAL A 607 5.75 -12.95 -14.68
C VAL A 607 4.98 -12.38 -13.50
N ARG A 608 5.17 -11.09 -13.21
CA ARG A 608 4.42 -10.40 -12.15
C ARG A 608 3.39 -9.45 -12.76
N ASN A 609 2.12 -9.78 -12.59
CA ASN A 609 1.00 -9.01 -13.10
C ASN A 609 0.13 -8.46 -11.95
N LEU A 610 0.03 -7.12 -11.82
CA LEU A 610 -0.75 -6.42 -10.79
C LEU A 610 -0.56 -6.94 -9.35
N GLY A 611 0.69 -7.31 -9.03
CA GLY A 611 1.09 -7.83 -7.72
C GLY A 611 0.89 -9.34 -7.52
N VAL A 612 0.35 -10.05 -8.51
CA VAL A 612 0.23 -11.51 -8.53
C VAL A 612 1.34 -12.11 -9.39
N ILE A 613 1.86 -13.26 -8.99
CA ILE A 613 2.90 -13.97 -9.74
C ILE A 613 2.22 -15.08 -10.54
N LEU A 614 2.33 -15.02 -11.87
CA LEU A 614 1.77 -16.00 -12.79
C LEU A 614 2.87 -16.96 -13.24
N GLU A 615 2.55 -18.24 -13.35
CA GLU A 615 3.43 -19.32 -13.81
C GLU A 615 2.76 -19.99 -15.01
N THR A 616 3.54 -20.58 -15.93
CA THR A 616 3.03 -21.19 -17.18
C THR A 616 1.97 -22.27 -16.94
N ASP A 617 1.99 -22.92 -15.79
CA ASP A 617 1.04 -23.97 -15.38
C ASP A 617 -0.18 -23.45 -14.59
N LEU A 618 -0.23 -22.14 -14.32
CA LEU A 618 -1.22 -21.49 -13.45
C LEU A 618 -1.38 -22.16 -12.08
N SER A 619 -0.31 -22.73 -11.53
CA SER A 619 -0.33 -23.34 -10.19
C SER A 619 -0.34 -22.33 -9.04
N PHE A 620 0.12 -21.09 -9.31
CA PHE A 620 0.30 -19.99 -8.34
C PHE A 620 1.20 -20.37 -7.15
N SER A 621 2.03 -21.41 -7.29
CA SER A 621 2.89 -21.92 -6.23
C SER A 621 3.89 -20.88 -5.76
N SER A 622 4.51 -20.16 -6.69
CA SER A 622 5.46 -19.10 -6.38
C SER A 622 4.78 -17.86 -5.78
N HIS A 623 3.56 -17.53 -6.22
CA HIS A 623 2.78 -16.46 -5.62
C HIS A 623 2.48 -16.76 -4.14
N VAL A 624 1.97 -17.97 -3.86
CA VAL A 624 1.67 -18.42 -2.50
C VAL A 624 2.92 -18.42 -1.63
N LYS A 625 4.08 -18.87 -2.14
CA LYS A 625 5.37 -18.80 -1.41
C LYS A 625 5.77 -17.37 -1.09
N ALA A 626 5.62 -16.43 -2.03
CA ALA A 626 5.96 -15.02 -1.82
C ALA A 626 5.05 -14.37 -0.76
N VAL A 627 3.74 -14.63 -0.83
CA VAL A 627 2.77 -14.20 0.19
C VAL A 627 3.11 -14.81 1.55
N THR A 628 3.46 -16.10 1.58
CA THR A 628 3.87 -16.83 2.80
C THR A 628 5.10 -16.21 3.46
N LYS A 629 6.15 -15.94 2.68
CA LYS A 629 7.38 -15.28 3.17
C LYS A 629 7.08 -13.90 3.76
N SER A 630 6.29 -13.09 3.06
CA SER A 630 5.89 -11.76 3.53
C SER A 630 5.03 -11.83 4.80
N ALA A 631 4.06 -12.74 4.85
CA ALA A 631 3.17 -12.89 5.98
C ALA A 631 3.92 -13.35 7.24
N TYR A 632 4.82 -14.33 7.15
CA TYR A 632 5.62 -14.76 8.31
C TYR A 632 6.57 -13.66 8.82
N TYR A 633 7.12 -12.84 7.92
CA TYR A 633 7.88 -11.65 8.33
C TYR A 633 7.03 -10.72 9.20
N HIS A 634 5.81 -10.41 8.77
CA HIS A 634 4.89 -9.58 9.57
C HIS A 634 4.40 -10.27 10.84
N LEU A 635 4.12 -11.59 10.81
CA LEU A 635 3.74 -12.34 12.01
C LEU A 635 4.85 -12.32 13.07
N LYS A 636 6.12 -12.45 12.67
CA LYS A 636 7.26 -12.33 13.58
C LYS A 636 7.29 -10.95 14.24
N ASN A 637 7.06 -9.90 13.45
CA ASN A 637 7.00 -8.52 13.94
C ASN A 637 5.82 -8.29 14.89
N ILE A 638 4.63 -8.80 14.55
CA ILE A 638 3.45 -8.78 15.41
C ILE A 638 3.72 -9.54 16.71
N ALA A 639 4.32 -10.72 16.64
CA ALA A 639 4.65 -11.53 17.82
C ALA A 639 5.64 -10.82 18.77
N ARG A 640 6.54 -9.99 18.25
CA ARG A 640 7.45 -9.15 19.05
C ARG A 640 6.72 -8.04 19.79
N ILE A 641 5.71 -7.42 19.16
CA ILE A 641 4.99 -6.30 19.77
C ILE A 641 3.75 -6.72 20.54
N ARG A 642 3.33 -7.99 20.47
CA ARG A 642 2.09 -8.52 21.09
C ARG A 642 1.99 -8.26 22.60
N CYS A 643 3.11 -8.16 23.31
CA CYS A 643 3.11 -7.87 24.75
C CYS A 643 2.85 -6.38 25.05
N PHE A 644 2.94 -5.51 24.05
CA PHE A 644 2.74 -4.06 24.14
C PHE A 644 1.38 -3.62 23.60
N VAL A 645 0.50 -4.54 23.23
CA VAL A 645 -0.78 -4.25 22.55
C VAL A 645 -1.88 -5.13 23.15
N SER A 646 -3.11 -4.62 23.23
CA SER A 646 -4.29 -5.39 23.68
C SER A 646 -4.63 -6.54 22.71
N SER A 647 -5.38 -7.56 23.14
CA SER A 647 -5.79 -8.66 22.25
C SER A 647 -6.67 -8.18 21.07
N GLN A 648 -7.56 -7.22 21.31
CA GLN A 648 -8.43 -6.65 20.27
C GLN A 648 -7.60 -5.87 19.24
N ASP A 649 -6.64 -5.07 19.69
CA ASP A 649 -5.75 -4.33 18.80
C ASP A 649 -4.76 -5.25 18.06
N LEU A 650 -4.37 -6.35 18.69
CA LEU A 650 -3.58 -7.40 18.06
C LEU A 650 -4.36 -8.06 16.92
N GLU A 651 -5.65 -8.35 17.11
CA GLU A 651 -6.52 -8.88 16.06
C GLU A 651 -6.61 -7.91 14.87
N LYS A 652 -6.80 -6.61 15.12
CA LYS A 652 -6.77 -5.57 14.08
C LYS A 652 -5.45 -5.58 13.29
N LEU A 653 -4.31 -5.71 13.98
CA LEU A 653 -3.00 -5.85 13.32
C LEU A 653 -2.92 -7.13 12.49
N VAL A 654 -3.38 -8.26 13.01
CA VAL A 654 -3.42 -9.52 12.25
C VAL A 654 -4.26 -9.36 10.98
N HIS A 655 -5.43 -8.74 11.06
CA HIS A 655 -6.24 -8.50 9.88
C HIS A 655 -5.57 -7.54 8.88
N ALA A 656 -5.00 -6.44 9.37
CA ALA A 656 -4.38 -5.43 8.52
C ALA A 656 -3.11 -5.93 7.80
N PHE A 657 -2.33 -6.81 8.44
CA PHE A 657 -1.05 -7.27 7.87
C PHE A 657 -1.12 -8.67 7.26
N ILE A 658 -1.98 -9.56 7.76
CA ILE A 658 -2.01 -10.97 7.38
C ILE A 658 -3.24 -11.27 6.55
N THR A 659 -4.43 -11.04 7.11
CA THR A 659 -5.69 -11.35 6.40
C THR A 659 -5.80 -10.58 5.09
N SER A 660 -5.44 -9.28 5.09
CA SER A 660 -5.42 -8.45 3.88
C SER A 660 -4.52 -9.01 2.76
N ARG A 661 -3.40 -9.63 3.12
CA ARG A 661 -2.46 -10.27 2.15
C ARG A 661 -3.00 -11.59 1.64
N VAL A 662 -3.60 -12.39 2.52
CA VAL A 662 -4.22 -13.68 2.16
C VAL A 662 -5.44 -13.47 1.27
N ASP A 663 -6.19 -12.39 1.47
CA ASP A 663 -7.40 -12.07 0.71
C ASP A 663 -7.16 -11.24 -0.56
N TYR A 664 -5.95 -10.72 -0.76
CA TYR A 664 -5.61 -9.95 -1.97
C TYR A 664 -5.59 -10.88 -3.18
N CYS A 665 -6.46 -10.60 -4.17
CA CYS A 665 -6.62 -11.41 -5.38
C CYS A 665 -6.88 -12.90 -5.14
N ASN A 666 -7.47 -13.28 -4.00
CA ASN A 666 -7.70 -14.69 -3.67
C ASN A 666 -8.77 -15.34 -4.54
N GLY A 667 -9.59 -14.57 -5.27
CA GLY A 667 -10.50 -15.07 -6.29
C GLY A 667 -9.81 -15.75 -7.48
N LEU A 668 -8.50 -15.55 -7.67
CA LEU A 668 -7.71 -16.26 -8.69
C LEU A 668 -7.33 -17.69 -8.28
N LEU A 669 -7.46 -18.01 -6.98
CA LEU A 669 -7.07 -19.29 -6.41
C LEU A 669 -8.20 -20.33 -6.48
N THR A 670 -9.23 -20.10 -7.31
CA THR A 670 -10.36 -21.00 -7.53
C THR A 670 -9.92 -22.36 -8.03
N GLY A 671 -10.50 -23.40 -7.44
CA GLY A 671 -10.25 -24.79 -7.82
C GLY A 671 -8.85 -25.34 -7.53
N LEU A 672 -7.91 -24.52 -7.04
CA LEU A 672 -6.54 -24.96 -6.84
C LEU A 672 -6.42 -26.14 -5.85
N PRO A 673 -5.45 -27.05 -6.03
CA PRO A 673 -5.27 -28.19 -5.14
C PRO A 673 -5.11 -27.76 -3.67
N LYS A 674 -5.74 -28.52 -2.76
CA LYS A 674 -5.64 -28.29 -1.30
C LYS A 674 -4.20 -28.17 -0.81
N LYS A 675 -3.25 -28.87 -1.44
CA LYS A 675 -1.81 -28.79 -1.13
C LYS A 675 -1.24 -27.37 -1.28
N THR A 676 -1.63 -26.65 -2.33
CA THR A 676 -1.19 -25.27 -2.59
C THR A 676 -1.80 -24.31 -1.57
N ILE A 677 -3.13 -24.40 -1.36
CA ILE A 677 -3.86 -23.54 -0.42
C ILE A 677 -3.44 -23.79 1.04
N ARG A 678 -2.98 -25.01 1.38
CA ARG A 678 -2.54 -25.37 2.74
C ARG A 678 -1.48 -24.41 3.29
N GLN A 679 -0.60 -23.87 2.46
CA GLN A 679 0.42 -22.91 2.95
C GLN A 679 -0.23 -21.63 3.48
N LEU A 680 -1.26 -21.11 2.80
CA LEU A 680 -2.03 -19.96 3.27
C LEU A 680 -2.82 -20.31 4.54
N GLN A 681 -3.39 -21.52 4.62
CA GLN A 681 -4.06 -21.99 5.84
C GLN A 681 -3.10 -22.03 7.03
N LEU A 682 -1.85 -22.47 6.84
CA LEU A 682 -0.84 -22.49 7.90
C LEU A 682 -0.50 -21.08 8.41
N ILE A 683 -0.48 -20.08 7.54
CA ILE A 683 -0.31 -18.67 7.94
C ILE A 683 -1.47 -18.23 8.83
N GLN A 684 -2.72 -18.49 8.41
CA GLN A 684 -3.91 -18.15 9.19
C GLN A 684 -3.88 -18.85 10.56
N ASN A 685 -3.50 -20.13 10.57
CA ASN A 685 -3.35 -20.92 11.78
C ASN A 685 -2.31 -20.31 12.73
N ALA A 686 -1.13 -19.95 12.21
CA ALA A 686 -0.09 -19.29 13.00
C ALA A 686 -0.56 -17.94 13.56
N ALA A 687 -1.31 -17.18 12.76
CA ALA A 687 -1.89 -15.90 13.17
C ALA A 687 -2.91 -16.07 14.29
N ALA A 688 -3.83 -17.04 14.17
CA ALA A 688 -4.80 -17.38 15.19
C ALA A 688 -4.12 -17.80 16.50
N ARG A 689 -3.07 -18.63 16.42
CA ARG A 689 -2.29 -19.02 17.61
C ARG A 689 -1.58 -17.86 18.28
N ILE A 690 -1.03 -16.92 17.51
CA ILE A 690 -0.41 -15.71 18.07
C ILE A 690 -1.44 -14.85 18.81
N LEU A 691 -2.65 -14.75 18.27
CA LEU A 691 -3.74 -13.99 18.86
C LEU A 691 -4.25 -14.63 20.16
N THR A 692 -4.54 -15.93 20.14
CA THR A 692 -5.15 -16.66 21.26
C THR A 692 -4.16 -17.22 22.27
N ARG A 693 -2.85 -17.16 21.98
CA ARG A 693 -1.76 -17.74 22.79
C ARG A 693 -1.87 -19.25 23.00
N THR A 694 -2.57 -19.94 22.10
CA THR A 694 -2.75 -21.40 22.11
C THR A 694 -1.44 -22.12 21.80
N ARG A 695 -1.23 -23.28 22.43
CA ARG A 695 -0.03 -24.11 22.21
C ARG A 695 -0.07 -24.76 20.84
N LYS A 696 1.10 -25.11 20.29
CA LYS A 696 1.22 -25.76 18.96
C LYS A 696 0.44 -27.08 18.86
N SER A 697 0.32 -27.81 19.98
CA SER A 697 -0.35 -29.12 20.07
C SER A 697 -1.89 -29.02 20.08
N GLU A 698 -2.46 -27.88 20.44
CA GLU A 698 -3.93 -27.73 20.52
C GLU A 698 -4.56 -27.74 19.13
N HIS A 699 -5.75 -28.35 19.01
CA HIS A 699 -6.42 -28.51 17.72
C HIS A 699 -6.86 -27.15 17.13
N ILE A 700 -6.34 -26.81 15.95
CA ILE A 700 -6.51 -25.46 15.39
C ILE A 700 -7.95 -25.15 14.97
N THR A 701 -8.74 -26.17 14.61
CA THR A 701 -10.13 -25.99 14.19
C THR A 701 -10.98 -25.37 15.31
N LEU A 702 -10.77 -25.78 16.56
CA LEU A 702 -11.47 -25.21 17.72
C LEU A 702 -11.08 -23.74 17.95
N VAL A 703 -9.82 -23.40 17.71
CA VAL A 703 -9.32 -22.02 17.83
C VAL A 703 -9.93 -21.13 16.75
N LEU A 704 -9.99 -21.59 15.50
CA LEU A 704 -10.60 -20.83 14.40
C LEU A 704 -12.10 -20.66 14.62
N ARG A 705 -12.78 -21.69 15.16
CA ARG A 705 -14.20 -21.62 15.52
C ARG A 705 -14.44 -20.58 16.62
N SER A 706 -13.62 -20.55 17.68
CA SER A 706 -13.81 -19.63 18.81
C SER A 706 -13.60 -18.16 18.46
N ILE A 707 -12.68 -17.85 17.53
CA ILE A 707 -12.47 -16.49 17.02
C ILE A 707 -13.33 -16.17 15.77
N HIS A 708 -14.20 -17.10 15.37
CA HIS A 708 -15.12 -16.96 14.24
C HIS A 708 -14.42 -16.63 12.90
N TRP A 709 -13.27 -17.27 12.64
CA TRP A 709 -12.50 -17.13 11.40
C TRP A 709 -12.77 -18.29 10.44
N LEU A 710 -13.23 -17.96 9.24
CA LEU A 710 -13.38 -18.93 8.15
C LEU A 710 -12.01 -19.45 7.67
N PRO A 711 -11.85 -20.78 7.45
CA PRO A 711 -10.66 -21.32 6.80
C PRO A 711 -10.45 -20.72 5.40
N VAL A 712 -9.20 -20.69 4.93
CA VAL A 712 -8.81 -19.98 3.69
C VAL A 712 -9.59 -20.44 2.47
N THR A 713 -9.90 -21.73 2.34
CA THR A 713 -10.73 -22.25 1.24
C THR A 713 -12.10 -21.58 1.21
N PHE A 714 -12.80 -21.54 2.34
CA PHE A 714 -14.10 -20.89 2.46
C PHE A 714 -14.02 -19.36 2.31
N ARG A 715 -12.85 -18.75 2.57
CA ARG A 715 -12.64 -17.32 2.27
C ARG A 715 -12.57 -17.05 0.77
N ILE A 716 -11.97 -17.97 0.00
CA ILE A 716 -11.97 -17.91 -1.48
C ILE A 716 -13.41 -18.05 -1.97
N ASP A 717 -14.16 -19.04 -1.50
CA ASP A 717 -15.56 -19.23 -1.87
C ASP A 717 -16.42 -18.02 -1.50
N PHE A 718 -16.23 -17.47 -0.30
CA PHE A 718 -16.90 -16.23 0.12
C PHE A 718 -16.63 -15.08 -0.85
N LYS A 719 -15.38 -14.93 -1.30
CA LYS A 719 -14.99 -13.87 -2.25
C LYS A 719 -15.64 -14.09 -3.61
N VAL A 720 -15.57 -15.30 -4.15
CA VAL A 720 -16.12 -15.68 -5.45
C VAL A 720 -17.63 -15.45 -5.47
N LEU A 721 -18.36 -15.97 -4.48
CA LEU A 721 -19.81 -15.83 -4.37
C LEU A 721 -20.23 -14.36 -4.17
N LEU A 722 -19.41 -13.58 -3.47
CA LEU A 722 -19.60 -12.13 -3.37
C LEU A 722 -19.38 -11.42 -4.71
N LEU A 723 -18.48 -11.90 -5.57
CA LEU A 723 -18.32 -11.38 -6.92
C LEU A 723 -19.56 -11.70 -7.75
N VAL A 724 -20.05 -12.93 -7.72
CA VAL A 724 -21.28 -13.35 -8.43
C VAL A 724 -22.48 -12.50 -8.02
N TYR A 725 -22.76 -12.39 -6.71
CA TYR A 725 -23.88 -11.57 -6.24
C TYR A 725 -23.78 -10.14 -6.76
N LYS A 726 -22.59 -9.55 -6.70
CA LYS A 726 -22.40 -8.18 -7.18
C LYS A 726 -22.54 -8.06 -8.69
N SER A 727 -22.15 -9.07 -9.46
CA SER A 727 -22.36 -9.12 -10.91
C SER A 727 -23.85 -9.15 -11.27
N LEU A 728 -24.66 -9.91 -10.53
CA LEU A 728 -26.11 -10.02 -10.77
C LEU A 728 -26.93 -8.80 -10.31
N ASN A 729 -26.29 -7.82 -9.66
CA ASN A 729 -26.95 -6.61 -9.16
C ASN A 729 -26.25 -5.33 -9.65
N ASP A 730 -25.53 -5.39 -10.79
CA ASP A 730 -24.85 -4.25 -11.42
C ASP A 730 -23.82 -3.52 -10.52
N LEU A 731 -23.24 -4.23 -9.55
CA LEU A 731 -22.19 -3.73 -8.65
C LEU A 731 -20.78 -4.19 -9.07
N ARG A 732 -20.61 -4.56 -10.35
CA ARG A 732 -19.37 -5.05 -10.95
C ARG A 732 -19.15 -4.56 -12.38
N PRO A 733 -17.91 -4.66 -12.88
CA PRO A 733 -17.61 -4.37 -14.28
C PRO A 733 -18.43 -5.26 -15.21
N LYS A 734 -18.86 -4.68 -16.34
CA LYS A 734 -19.65 -5.39 -17.35
C LYS A 734 -18.97 -6.68 -17.81
N TYR A 735 -17.65 -6.65 -18.04
CA TYR A 735 -16.88 -7.84 -18.44
C TYR A 735 -16.87 -9.00 -17.43
N ILE A 736 -17.22 -8.78 -16.15
CA ILE A 736 -17.44 -9.86 -15.17
C ILE A 736 -18.91 -10.28 -15.16
N ALA A 737 -19.84 -9.34 -15.32
CA ALA A 737 -21.27 -9.64 -15.40
C ALA A 737 -21.58 -10.50 -16.63
N ASP A 738 -20.98 -10.17 -17.78
CA ASP A 738 -21.13 -10.89 -19.05
C ASP A 738 -20.64 -12.36 -18.98
N MET A 739 -19.91 -12.76 -17.93
CA MET A 739 -19.51 -14.16 -17.71
C MET A 739 -20.65 -15.04 -17.19
N PHE A 740 -21.74 -14.45 -16.71
CA PHE A 740 -22.82 -15.16 -16.04
C PHE A 740 -24.14 -14.96 -16.77
N THR A 741 -24.77 -16.06 -17.14
CA THR A 741 -26.12 -16.09 -17.71
C THR A 741 -27.08 -16.69 -16.69
N GLU A 742 -28.24 -16.07 -16.50
CA GLU A 742 -29.30 -16.65 -15.68
C GLU A 742 -29.85 -17.90 -16.35
N TYR A 743 -30.00 -18.97 -15.56
CA TYR A 743 -30.55 -20.22 -16.03
C TYR A 743 -32.04 -20.07 -16.36
N LYS A 744 -32.39 -20.28 -17.63
CA LYS A 744 -33.77 -20.31 -18.11
C LYS A 744 -34.13 -21.75 -18.52
N PRO A 745 -34.96 -22.47 -17.74
CA PRO A 745 -35.37 -23.82 -18.11
C PRO A 745 -36.31 -23.78 -19.32
N ASN A 746 -36.18 -24.77 -20.22
CA ASN A 746 -37.04 -24.91 -21.42
C ASN A 746 -38.53 -25.17 -21.08
N ARG A 747 -38.85 -25.46 -19.82
CA ARG A 747 -40.21 -25.69 -19.29
C ARG A 747 -40.33 -24.99 -17.92
N PRO A 748 -41.52 -24.51 -17.52
CA PRO A 748 -41.70 -23.92 -16.20
C PRO A 748 -41.50 -24.98 -15.11
N LEU A 749 -40.35 -24.93 -14.43
CA LEU A 749 -39.99 -25.79 -13.30
C LEU A 749 -40.09 -25.00 -11.99
N ARG A 750 -40.14 -25.69 -10.84
CA ARG A 750 -40.06 -25.03 -9.51
C ARG A 750 -38.77 -24.21 -9.30
N SER A 751 -37.72 -24.45 -10.10
CA SER A 751 -36.48 -23.66 -10.10
C SER A 751 -36.59 -22.30 -10.80
N LEU A 752 -37.70 -22.04 -11.52
CA LEU A 752 -38.00 -20.77 -12.17
C LEU A 752 -38.15 -19.68 -11.08
N GLY A 753 -37.24 -18.71 -11.06
CA GLY A 753 -37.21 -17.63 -10.05
C GLY A 753 -36.17 -17.81 -8.94
N SER A 754 -35.50 -18.95 -8.85
CA SER A 754 -34.49 -19.21 -7.80
C SER A 754 -33.12 -18.55 -8.03
N ARG A 755 -32.97 -17.70 -9.07
CA ARG A 755 -31.70 -17.05 -9.48
C ARG A 755 -30.54 -18.03 -9.68
N GLN A 756 -30.78 -19.16 -10.36
CA GLN A 756 -29.71 -20.09 -10.79
C GLN A 756 -28.94 -19.52 -11.98
N LEU A 757 -27.68 -19.94 -12.10
CA LEU A 757 -26.82 -19.60 -13.23
C LEU A 757 -26.65 -20.81 -14.16
N GLU A 758 -26.49 -20.55 -15.44
CA GLU A 758 -26.03 -21.56 -16.37
C GLU A 758 -24.58 -21.93 -16.06
N ILE A 759 -24.28 -23.23 -16.06
CA ILE A 759 -22.91 -23.73 -15.81
C ILE A 759 -22.29 -24.03 -17.19
N PRO A 760 -21.21 -23.35 -17.58
CA PRO A 760 -20.51 -23.65 -18.83
C PRO A 760 -20.05 -25.11 -18.89
N SER A 761 -20.02 -25.71 -20.08
CA SER A 761 -19.40 -27.02 -20.26
C SER A 761 -17.88 -26.89 -20.26
N VAL A 762 -17.19 -27.78 -19.52
CA VAL A 762 -15.73 -27.84 -19.43
C VAL A 762 -15.27 -29.29 -19.49
N HIS A 763 -14.10 -29.54 -20.06
CA HIS A 763 -13.61 -30.91 -20.34
C HIS A 763 -12.34 -31.26 -19.55
N THR A 764 -11.66 -30.27 -18.99
CA THR A 764 -10.39 -30.39 -18.29
C THR A 764 -10.48 -29.82 -16.88
N LYS A 765 -9.53 -30.20 -16.02
CA LYS A 765 -9.39 -29.58 -14.69
C LYS A 765 -9.13 -28.07 -14.76
N GLN A 766 -8.42 -27.59 -15.78
CA GLN A 766 -8.18 -26.15 -15.93
C GLN A 766 -9.49 -25.40 -16.24
N GLY A 767 -10.36 -26.00 -17.06
CA GLY A 767 -11.71 -25.51 -17.29
C GLY A 767 -12.55 -25.48 -16.01
N GLU A 768 -12.51 -26.54 -15.19
CA GLU A 768 -13.19 -26.56 -13.88
C GLU A 768 -12.68 -25.46 -12.92
N PHE A 769 -11.42 -25.06 -13.07
CA PHE A 769 -10.84 -23.99 -12.26
C PHE A 769 -11.12 -22.59 -12.83
N ALA A 770 -11.62 -22.48 -14.06
CA ALA A 770 -12.02 -21.21 -14.65
C ALA A 770 -13.07 -20.53 -13.76
N PHE A 771 -12.98 -19.21 -13.65
CA PHE A 771 -13.83 -18.45 -12.73
C PHE A 771 -15.32 -18.59 -13.10
N SER A 772 -15.66 -18.49 -14.38
CA SER A 772 -17.05 -18.62 -14.87
C SER A 772 -17.68 -19.94 -14.45
N TYR A 773 -16.97 -21.06 -14.63
CA TYR A 773 -17.43 -22.39 -14.22
C TYR A 773 -17.51 -22.54 -12.70
N TYR A 774 -16.39 -22.30 -12.00
CA TYR A 774 -16.29 -22.53 -10.56
C TYR A 774 -17.31 -21.67 -9.79
N ALA A 775 -17.45 -20.41 -10.20
CA ALA A 775 -18.35 -19.46 -9.56
C ALA A 775 -19.83 -19.82 -9.81
N ALA A 776 -20.21 -20.16 -11.05
CA ALA A 776 -21.58 -20.58 -11.36
C ALA A 776 -21.97 -21.87 -10.63
N ARG A 777 -21.08 -22.87 -10.62
CA ARG A 777 -21.29 -24.13 -9.88
C ARG A 777 -21.44 -23.89 -8.38
N SER A 778 -20.54 -23.10 -7.78
CA SER A 778 -20.58 -22.79 -6.35
C SER A 778 -21.82 -21.97 -5.98
N TRP A 779 -22.23 -21.05 -6.86
CA TRP A 779 -23.44 -20.25 -6.67
C TRP A 779 -24.68 -21.13 -6.62
N ASN A 780 -24.82 -22.06 -7.56
CA ASN A 780 -25.98 -22.96 -7.64
C ASN A 780 -26.09 -23.94 -6.46
N GLN A 781 -25.00 -24.16 -5.71
CA GLN A 781 -25.01 -24.96 -4.48
C GLN A 781 -25.53 -24.19 -3.26
N LEU A 782 -25.68 -22.87 -3.35
CA LEU A 782 -26.19 -22.07 -2.23
C LEU A 782 -27.70 -22.28 -2.02
N PRO A 783 -28.16 -22.31 -0.76
CA PRO A 783 -29.58 -22.23 -0.44
C PRO A 783 -30.24 -21.02 -1.10
N GLU A 784 -31.47 -21.22 -1.56
CA GLU A 784 -32.25 -20.18 -2.26
C GLU A 784 -32.41 -18.90 -1.44
N GLU A 785 -32.63 -19.03 -0.13
CA GLU A 785 -32.75 -17.88 0.79
C GLU A 785 -31.53 -16.97 0.81
N ILE A 786 -30.34 -17.51 0.51
CA ILE A 786 -29.10 -16.75 0.43
C ILE A 786 -29.02 -16.08 -0.95
N ARG A 787 -29.30 -16.82 -2.02
CA ARG A 787 -29.27 -16.30 -3.40
C ARG A 787 -30.27 -15.17 -3.63
N CYS A 788 -31.45 -15.25 -3.01
CA CYS A 788 -32.53 -14.27 -3.10
C CYS A 788 -32.40 -13.12 -2.08
N ALA A 789 -31.25 -12.96 -1.43
CA ALA A 789 -31.03 -11.86 -0.47
C ALA A 789 -31.19 -10.48 -1.14
N LYS A 790 -32.03 -9.61 -0.54
CA LYS A 790 -32.41 -8.30 -1.11
C LYS A 790 -31.26 -7.28 -1.15
N THR A 791 -30.29 -7.37 -0.25
CA THR A 791 -29.19 -6.41 -0.17
C THR A 791 -27.84 -7.09 -0.04
N LEU A 792 -26.78 -6.43 -0.51
CA LEU A 792 -25.40 -6.91 -0.38
C LEU A 792 -25.01 -7.20 1.08
N VAL A 793 -25.51 -6.41 2.03
CA VAL A 793 -25.23 -6.58 3.46
C VAL A 793 -25.86 -7.87 3.98
N THR A 794 -27.14 -8.09 3.68
CA THR A 794 -27.86 -9.31 4.06
C THR A 794 -27.23 -10.55 3.42
N PHE A 795 -26.86 -10.47 2.14
CA PHE A 795 -26.15 -11.54 1.44
C PHE A 795 -24.83 -11.91 2.12
N LYS A 796 -23.97 -10.92 2.40
CA LYS A 796 -22.68 -11.15 3.08
C LYS A 796 -22.85 -11.84 4.43
N SER A 797 -23.82 -11.39 5.22
CA SER A 797 -24.09 -11.95 6.54
C SER A 797 -24.54 -13.41 6.44
N ARG A 798 -25.59 -13.68 5.65
CA ARG A 798 -26.12 -15.04 5.44
C ARG A 798 -25.09 -15.99 4.84
N LEU A 799 -24.34 -15.53 3.83
CA LEU A 799 -23.28 -16.30 3.19
C LEU A 799 -22.19 -16.68 4.19
N LYS A 800 -21.72 -15.72 5.00
CA LYS A 800 -20.70 -15.99 6.02
C LYS A 800 -21.20 -17.04 7.02
N THR A 801 -22.43 -16.91 7.50
CA THR A 801 -23.04 -17.87 8.43
C THR A 801 -23.11 -19.28 7.83
N HIS A 802 -23.59 -19.39 6.58
CA HIS A 802 -23.67 -20.67 5.87
C HIS A 802 -22.31 -21.33 5.66
N LEU A 803 -21.32 -20.57 5.16
CA LEU A 803 -19.97 -21.10 4.98
C LEU A 803 -19.31 -21.46 6.32
N PHE A 804 -19.64 -20.74 7.40
CA PHE A 804 -19.14 -21.06 8.74
C PHE A 804 -19.72 -22.38 9.26
N SER A 805 -21.02 -22.64 9.06
CA SER A 805 -21.61 -23.94 9.38
C SER A 805 -21.01 -25.08 8.56
N CYS A 806 -20.78 -24.87 7.26
CA CYS A 806 -20.16 -25.89 6.41
C CYS A 806 -18.68 -26.15 6.77
N ALA A 807 -17.97 -25.15 7.28
CA ALA A 807 -16.56 -25.26 7.64
C ALA A 807 -16.32 -25.99 8.97
N PHE A 808 -17.27 -25.90 9.90
CA PHE A 808 -17.16 -26.40 11.27
C PHE A 808 -18.31 -27.34 11.63
N ILE A 809 -18.65 -28.24 10.71
CA ILE A 809 -19.62 -29.31 10.94
C ILE A 809 -19.14 -30.14 12.14
N GLU A 810 -20.03 -30.32 13.12
CA GLU A 810 -19.82 -31.21 14.27
C GLU A 810 -19.92 -32.69 13.88
#